data_AF-A0AAN7BRS4-F1
#
_entry.id   AF-A0AAN7BRS4-F1
#
_cell.length_a   1.000
_cell.length_b   1.000
_cell.length_c   1.000
_cell.angle_alpha   90.00
_cell.angle_beta   90.00
_cell.angle_gamma   90.00
#
_symmetry.space_group_name_H-M   'P 1'
#
loop_
_entity.id
_entity.type
_entity.pdbx_description
1 polymer ?
#
loop_
_entity_poly.entity_id
_entity_poly.type
_entity_poly.pdbx_seq_one_letter_code
_entity_poly.pdbx_strand_id
1 'polypeptide(L)'
;MVRILDQDRSDPVSLDSRGHPLRLSHYNEYIAKYRNLTPEWLELDLPSITQPFAPWLVGKQRPDTGVSAHLELDKANDAIVDWAFVTQPFQTATKPAATPPIELDRHLHESTVEWVDWNHLKVSRAATQTVDVASVINCASKILCRLPATPPPFIGSEHYLPLLDKSYFLPNSEATWGNLRVVNFIDSNTIRLAMHIAWPHETISPSQIADTENNISRCMDAAIKSTKGTKHGNFFMKAFLWAAWHRIAMLHRYSRLGMQLRNPDSVIWYPRMGIIGTSLMKKMSVKEVWEFTPAYMCNWAFRLVSEDQAAFPPDFRALTERFADVFGHLDPRCITRTGHEQCQCEGDTPEKCMRFAGAVIHDQSAHAAPCQGGCNKLTWDEASYQSLPVEKGRAVSLTDSSETSIRYISAGPTTMAVTHVWSHGQGGRPEFYDSPGGEYSGGYNSCLHFRFKRICEEIGCDSYWMDTPCIPSDHALRSEEISHINDVFLDSKVTLVCDRDIMTLDVENPTMQTMESILATVLVCDWNVRAWTLLEAFRATNIHLLGKDDKTISLQDILMSVWRSGDISLGNLFFTIPHLIPTPNHHRASDREGNKTLKTLDVAKAAAVLKNRHASRPDDDIVIWSLLCEEKPSQTPKDLWVSIQQKNVRTEVSTAFLMSKAPRVQGVPGLSWAPMRPNLPTESEYSIDFGNSFTIDHDNCTKGTITKRGLIAKWRIAIFPMNLKSTVNLASTSKSTRHLGTLASRYLQGYRWGAIIQPSQDARSFLDLGQLKKGTAENLLVAILGTRDQRIEPLYTPRNLLMQNPNATKWTWVGVHEWQAKQAELPLMRPETILIS
;
A
#
# COMPACT_ATOMS: atom_id res chain seq x y z
N MET A 1 21.32 23.52 -7.90
CA MET A 1 22.02 22.34 -8.45
C MET A 1 23.49 22.64 -8.71
N VAL A 2 23.86 23.55 -9.62
CA VAL A 2 25.28 23.91 -9.90
C VAL A 2 26.03 24.31 -8.63
N ARG A 3 25.47 25.21 -7.79
CA ARG A 3 26.06 25.58 -6.48
C ARG A 3 26.27 24.41 -5.50
N ILE A 4 25.46 23.34 -5.59
CA ILE A 4 25.59 22.15 -4.72
C ILE A 4 26.75 21.28 -5.21
N LEU A 5 26.89 21.13 -6.53
CA LEU A 5 27.99 20.38 -7.15
C LEU A 5 29.34 21.07 -7.02
N ASP A 6 29.36 22.40 -7.06
CA ASP A 6 30.59 23.18 -6.83
C ASP A 6 31.05 23.08 -5.37
N GLN A 7 30.13 22.92 -4.41
CA GLN A 7 30.46 22.65 -3.00
C GLN A 7 31.05 21.24 -2.81
N ASP A 8 30.53 20.22 -3.50
CA ASP A 8 31.07 18.83 -3.43
C ASP A 8 32.42 18.67 -4.17
N ARG A 9 32.72 19.54 -5.15
CA ARG A 9 33.98 19.50 -5.91
C ARG A 9 35.14 20.20 -5.23
N SER A 10 34.89 21.10 -4.27
CA SER A 10 35.93 21.99 -3.72
C SER A 10 36.78 21.39 -2.58
N ASP A 11 36.50 20.18 -2.09
CA ASP A 11 37.24 19.60 -0.96
C ASP A 11 38.11 18.38 -1.34
N PRO A 12 39.41 18.56 -1.61
CA PRO A 12 40.35 17.48 -1.47
C PRO A 12 40.57 17.22 0.02
N VAL A 13 40.22 16.02 0.51
CA VAL A 13 40.61 15.57 1.85
C VAL A 13 42.14 15.55 1.93
N SER A 14 42.73 16.54 2.61
CA SER A 14 44.15 16.56 2.89
C SER A 14 44.47 15.47 3.92
N LEU A 15 45.13 14.42 3.44
CA LEU A 15 45.67 13.35 4.28
C LEU A 15 47.05 13.77 4.79
N ASP A 16 47.40 13.36 6.00
CA ASP A 16 48.78 13.50 6.46
C ASP A 16 49.73 12.56 5.68
N SER A 17 51.04 12.68 5.91
CA SER A 17 52.08 11.87 5.27
C SER A 17 51.99 10.37 5.56
N ARG A 18 51.00 9.92 6.35
CA ARG A 18 50.69 8.53 6.68
C ARG A 18 49.30 8.09 6.23
N GLY A 19 48.55 8.93 5.51
CA GLY A 19 47.25 8.57 4.92
C GLY A 19 46.06 8.65 5.88
N HIS A 20 46.17 9.38 7.00
CA HIS A 20 45.05 9.61 7.92
C HIS A 20 44.38 10.98 7.73
N PRO A 21 43.05 11.09 7.95
CA PRO A 21 42.36 12.39 7.95
C PRO A 21 42.79 13.24 9.16
N LEU A 22 43.14 14.51 8.93
CA LEU A 22 43.52 15.46 9.98
C LEU A 22 42.32 15.76 10.90
N ARG A 23 42.52 15.67 12.24
CA ARG A 23 41.47 15.87 13.26
C ARG A 23 41.11 17.36 13.48
N LEU A 24 39.80 17.64 13.46
CA LEU A 24 38.93 18.62 14.15
C LEU A 24 39.43 19.90 14.88
N SER A 25 40.71 20.29 14.90
CA SER A 25 41.16 21.52 15.58
C SER A 25 41.19 22.77 14.69
N HIS A 26 40.93 22.67 13.39
CA HIS A 26 41.00 23.82 12.45
C HIS A 26 39.63 24.39 12.02
N TYR A 27 38.53 23.94 12.64
CA TYR A 27 37.17 24.39 12.27
C TYR A 27 36.92 25.87 12.58
N ASN A 28 37.60 26.44 13.59
CA ASN A 28 37.43 27.85 13.98
C ASN A 28 38.18 28.83 13.06
N GLU A 29 39.29 28.42 12.43
CA GLU A 29 39.96 29.24 11.41
C GLU A 29 39.21 29.24 10.08
N TYR A 30 38.49 28.14 9.77
CA TYR A 30 37.66 28.02 8.58
C TYR A 30 36.46 28.99 8.61
N ILE A 31 35.82 29.18 9.77
CA ILE A 31 34.72 30.14 9.96
C ILE A 31 35.21 31.60 9.90
N ALA A 32 36.45 31.87 10.33
CA ALA A 32 37.02 33.22 10.27
C ALA A 32 37.30 33.69 8.83
N LYS A 33 37.63 32.77 7.92
CA LYS A 33 37.98 33.10 6.52
C LYS A 33 36.78 33.52 5.66
N TYR A 34 35.57 33.09 6.01
CA TYR A 34 34.35 33.32 5.21
C TYR A 34 33.41 34.39 5.77
N ARG A 35 33.79 35.09 6.84
CA ARG A 35 32.97 36.15 7.46
C ARG A 35 32.98 37.50 6.72
N ASN A 36 33.89 37.71 5.76
CA ASN A 36 34.14 39.04 5.16
C ASN A 36 33.94 39.12 3.63
N LEU A 37 33.19 38.22 3.00
CA LEU A 37 32.89 38.34 1.57
C LEU A 37 31.57 39.10 1.34
N THR A 38 31.68 40.40 1.10
CA THR A 38 30.65 41.23 0.47
C THR A 38 30.53 40.92 -1.03
N PRO A 39 29.35 41.12 -1.67
CA PRO A 39 29.13 40.68 -3.05
C PRO A 39 29.58 41.72 -4.08
N GLU A 40 30.75 41.53 -4.67
CA GLU A 40 31.17 42.22 -5.91
C GLU A 40 31.50 41.18 -6.99
N TRP A 41 30.50 40.51 -7.55
CA TRP A 41 30.65 39.76 -8.82
C TRP A 41 29.31 39.78 -9.57
N LEU A 42 29.07 40.87 -10.28
CA LEU A 42 27.97 41.01 -11.23
C LEU A 42 28.59 41.49 -12.53
N GLU A 43 29.07 40.54 -13.34
CA GLU A 43 29.29 40.64 -14.80
C GLU A 43 29.96 39.35 -15.27
N LEU A 44 29.16 38.39 -15.71
CA LEU A 44 29.61 37.34 -16.63
C LEU A 44 28.49 37.11 -17.65
N ASP A 45 28.75 37.56 -18.87
CA ASP A 45 27.94 37.36 -20.07
C ASP A 45 27.66 35.87 -20.31
N LEU A 46 26.38 35.50 -20.38
CA LEU A 46 25.92 34.23 -20.93
C LEU A 46 25.34 34.47 -22.33
N PRO A 47 25.71 33.68 -23.35
CA PRO A 47 25.21 33.87 -24.70
C PRO A 47 23.73 33.50 -24.79
N SER A 48 23.02 34.33 -25.55
CA SER A 48 21.60 34.27 -25.88
C SER A 48 21.10 32.88 -26.29
N ILE A 49 20.19 32.31 -25.48
CA ILE A 49 19.21 31.33 -25.96
C ILE A 49 17.86 32.04 -25.95
N THR A 50 17.49 32.56 -27.11
CA THR A 50 16.18 33.15 -27.38
C THR A 50 15.18 32.09 -27.82
N GLN A 51 13.94 32.26 -27.33
CA GLN A 51 12.62 31.85 -27.87
C GLN A 51 11.80 30.81 -27.04
N PRO A 52 10.45 30.89 -27.02
CA PRO A 52 9.72 31.95 -26.30
C PRO A 52 8.53 31.39 -25.49
N PHE A 53 8.34 31.87 -24.26
CA PHE A 53 7.01 31.93 -23.66
C PHE A 53 6.39 33.28 -24.03
N ALA A 54 5.24 33.27 -24.69
CA ALA A 54 4.48 34.46 -25.09
C ALA A 54 3.14 34.52 -24.30
N PRO A 55 2.35 35.62 -24.39
CA PRO A 55 2.72 36.98 -23.95
C PRO A 55 1.55 37.69 -23.23
N TRP A 56 1.77 38.46 -22.16
CA TRP A 56 0.81 39.51 -21.74
C TRP A 56 1.53 40.71 -21.07
N LEU A 57 1.57 41.83 -21.80
CA LEU A 57 1.34 43.24 -21.39
C LEU A 57 2.26 44.25 -22.10
N VAL A 58 1.74 44.80 -23.21
CA VAL A 58 1.92 46.19 -23.63
C VAL A 58 0.73 46.93 -23.00
N GLY A 59 0.81 48.07 -22.31
CA GLY A 59 1.83 49.05 -22.04
C GLY A 59 1.07 50.33 -21.62
N LYS A 60 1.64 51.16 -20.73
CA LYS A 60 1.61 52.63 -20.80
C LYS A 60 2.24 53.29 -19.57
N GLN A 61 3.32 54.00 -19.86
CA GLN A 61 3.70 55.35 -19.41
C GLN A 61 3.76 55.68 -17.90
N ARG A 62 4.99 56.03 -17.49
CA ARG A 62 5.30 56.93 -16.37
C ARG A 62 4.69 58.32 -16.59
N PRO A 63 4.54 59.11 -15.52
CA PRO A 63 5.51 60.19 -15.36
C PRO A 63 6.08 60.33 -13.93
N ASP A 64 7.23 60.99 -13.90
CA ASP A 64 8.03 61.37 -12.74
C ASP A 64 7.25 62.17 -11.68
N THR A 65 7.53 61.90 -10.41
CA THR A 65 7.84 62.93 -9.40
C THR A 65 8.72 62.32 -8.32
N GLY A 66 9.88 62.93 -8.09
CA GLY A 66 10.77 62.56 -7.01
C GLY A 66 10.32 63.18 -5.69
N VAL A 67 10.39 62.40 -4.61
CA VAL A 67 10.70 62.88 -3.25
C VAL A 67 11.41 61.75 -2.50
N SER A 68 12.57 62.08 -1.95
CA SER A 68 13.37 61.28 -1.04
C SER A 68 12.63 60.98 0.27
N ALA A 69 12.57 59.71 0.68
CA ALA A 69 12.44 59.33 2.08
C ALA A 69 13.16 58.00 2.32
N HIS A 70 14.33 58.09 2.95
CA HIS A 70 14.96 56.99 3.67
C HIS A 70 13.98 56.45 4.71
N LEU A 71 13.56 55.20 4.60
CA LEU A 71 12.99 54.45 5.72
C LEU A 71 13.40 52.97 5.64
N GLU A 72 13.82 52.48 6.80
CA GLU A 72 14.47 51.20 7.10
C GLU A 72 13.83 49.97 6.42
N LEU A 73 14.62 49.25 5.62
CA LEU A 73 14.26 47.96 5.01
C LEU A 73 15.23 46.83 5.41
N ASP A 74 16.03 47.04 6.45
CA ASP A 74 17.06 46.09 6.91
C ASP A 74 16.68 45.26 8.14
N LYS A 75 15.48 45.42 8.72
CA LYS A 75 15.10 44.67 9.94
C LYS A 75 14.15 43.49 9.72
N ALA A 76 13.73 43.22 8.48
CA ALA A 76 12.82 42.11 8.16
C ALA A 76 13.50 40.91 7.49
N ASN A 77 14.65 41.10 6.83
CA ASN A 77 15.39 40.01 6.19
C ASN A 77 16.31 39.24 7.16
N ASP A 78 16.80 39.88 8.23
CA ASP A 78 17.68 39.21 9.21
C ASP A 78 16.94 38.22 10.12
N ALA A 79 15.62 38.38 10.33
CA ALA A 79 14.85 37.51 11.20
C ALA A 79 14.53 36.12 10.60
N ILE A 80 14.66 35.94 9.27
CA ILE A 80 14.38 34.66 8.59
C ILE A 80 15.66 33.83 8.42
N VAL A 81 16.83 34.47 8.40
CA VAL A 81 18.12 33.79 8.26
C VAL A 81 18.66 33.28 9.61
N ASP A 82 18.33 33.95 10.72
CA ASP A 82 18.85 33.60 12.05
C ASP A 82 18.20 32.37 12.72
N TRP A 83 17.12 31.80 12.17
CA TRP A 83 16.53 30.57 12.73
C TRP A 83 17.20 29.28 12.22
N ALA A 84 18.08 29.37 11.21
CA ALA A 84 18.77 28.22 10.64
C ALA A 84 20.15 27.92 11.26
N PHE A 85 20.68 28.77 12.14
CA PHE A 85 21.94 28.52 12.84
C PHE A 85 21.89 29.05 14.28
N VAL A 86 21.61 28.18 15.26
CA VAL A 86 21.87 28.49 16.68
C VAL A 86 22.91 27.52 17.22
N THR A 87 24.16 27.98 17.25
CA THR A 87 25.12 27.62 18.30
C THR A 87 25.84 28.88 18.74
N GLN A 88 25.37 29.53 19.80
CA GLN A 88 26.20 30.41 20.61
C GLN A 88 26.34 29.81 22.01
N PRO A 89 27.57 29.60 22.53
CA PRO A 89 27.79 29.41 23.95
C PRO A 89 27.94 30.77 24.63
N PHE A 90 27.11 31.03 25.64
CA PHE A 90 27.29 32.13 26.58
C PHE A 90 28.58 31.93 27.39
N GLN A 91 29.48 32.92 27.38
CA GLN A 91 30.55 33.04 28.37
C GLN A 91 30.09 33.90 29.57
N THR A 92 30.62 33.50 30.71
CA THR A 92 30.32 33.85 32.11
C THR A 92 30.66 35.28 32.53
N ALA A 93 29.85 35.86 33.43
CA ALA A 93 30.37 36.59 34.60
C ALA A 93 29.33 36.74 35.74
N THR A 94 29.80 36.42 36.96
CA THR A 94 29.28 36.75 38.31
C THR A 94 28.24 35.84 39.01
N LYS A 95 28.69 35.19 40.10
CA LYS A 95 27.95 34.62 41.27
C LYS A 95 27.91 35.68 42.40
N PRO A 96 27.12 35.57 43.51
CA PRO A 96 26.49 34.39 44.17
C PRO A 96 24.96 34.56 44.44
N ALA A 97 24.13 33.61 44.91
CA ALA A 97 24.21 32.72 46.07
C ALA A 97 23.24 31.50 45.97
N ALA A 98 23.29 30.63 46.98
CA ALA A 98 23.02 29.18 46.99
C ALA A 98 21.54 28.69 47.07
N THR A 99 21.29 27.51 46.48
CA THR A 99 20.37 26.43 46.97
C THR A 99 20.61 25.11 46.18
N PRO A 100 20.32 23.91 46.75
CA PRO A 100 20.89 22.62 46.34
C PRO A 100 20.16 21.92 45.17
N PRO A 101 20.76 20.86 44.55
CA PRO A 101 20.39 20.38 43.23
C PRO A 101 19.23 19.38 43.25
N ILE A 102 18.35 19.47 42.26
CA ILE A 102 17.44 18.40 41.85
C ILE A 102 18.14 17.62 40.74
N GLU A 103 18.45 16.35 41.00
CA GLU A 103 18.92 15.40 39.98
C GLU A 103 17.84 15.25 38.90
N LEU A 104 18.11 15.76 37.69
CA LEU A 104 17.37 15.43 36.49
C LEU A 104 18.24 14.52 35.60
N ASP A 105 17.60 13.45 35.17
CA ASP A 105 18.08 12.28 34.45
C ASP A 105 19.11 12.59 33.35
N ARG A 106 20.32 12.04 33.51
CA ARG A 106 21.51 12.29 32.67
C ARG A 106 21.46 11.55 31.32
N HIS A 107 20.37 10.83 31.02
CA HIS A 107 20.25 9.95 29.85
C HIS A 107 19.65 10.58 28.58
N LEU A 108 19.23 11.85 28.59
CA LEU A 108 18.65 12.52 27.40
C LEU A 108 19.67 13.31 26.56
N HIS A 109 20.91 13.50 27.02
CA HIS A 109 21.88 14.37 26.36
C HIS A 109 22.84 13.68 25.39
N GLU A 110 22.80 12.35 25.27
CA GLU A 110 23.70 11.54 24.42
C GLU A 110 23.05 10.95 23.17
N SER A 111 21.83 11.37 22.80
CA SER A 111 21.26 11.05 21.48
C SER A 111 21.59 12.16 20.48
N THR A 112 22.87 12.26 20.13
CA THR A 112 23.28 13.05 18.98
C THR A 112 22.60 12.45 17.76
N VAL A 113 21.67 13.19 17.15
CA VAL A 113 21.16 12.89 15.82
C VAL A 113 22.37 12.92 14.89
N GLU A 114 22.89 11.74 14.54
CA GLU A 114 23.79 11.61 13.40
C GLU A 114 23.01 12.10 12.19
N TRP A 115 23.21 13.35 11.81
CA TRP A 115 22.99 13.76 10.44
C TRP A 115 23.79 12.79 9.59
N VAL A 116 23.13 12.11 8.65
CA VAL A 116 23.84 11.35 7.62
C VAL A 116 24.82 12.32 6.99
N ASP A 117 26.09 12.18 7.34
CA ASP A 117 27.16 12.96 6.75
C ASP A 117 27.28 12.47 5.30
N TRP A 118 26.65 13.20 4.39
CA TRP A 118 26.70 12.90 2.97
C TRP A 118 28.15 12.98 2.44
N ASN A 119 29.08 13.63 3.16
CA ASN A 119 30.50 13.61 2.84
C ASN A 119 31.18 12.25 3.09
N HIS A 120 30.52 11.33 3.82
CA HIS A 120 31.04 10.00 4.15
C HIS A 120 30.57 8.88 3.22
N LEU A 121 29.78 9.18 2.18
CA LEU A 121 29.62 8.26 1.04
C LEU A 121 30.98 8.18 0.33
N LYS A 122 31.79 7.20 0.73
CA LYS A 122 32.99 6.82 -0.01
C LYS A 122 32.56 6.48 -1.43
N VAL A 123 32.77 7.41 -2.36
CA VAL A 123 32.82 7.16 -3.79
C VAL A 123 33.86 6.06 -3.97
N SER A 124 33.41 4.81 -4.12
CA SER A 124 34.32 3.73 -4.45
C SER A 124 34.89 4.08 -5.81
N ARG A 125 36.19 4.36 -5.89
CA ARG A 125 36.93 4.53 -7.15
C ARG A 125 36.87 3.20 -7.92
N ALA A 126 35.77 2.96 -8.60
CA ALA A 126 35.61 1.88 -9.56
C ALA A 126 35.19 2.51 -10.89
N ALA A 127 36.12 2.45 -11.85
CA ALA A 127 36.04 2.87 -13.24
C ALA A 127 35.86 4.37 -13.54
N THR A 128 36.91 4.96 -14.11
CA THR A 128 36.97 6.27 -14.76
C THR A 128 36.07 6.32 -16.00
N GLN A 129 34.76 6.50 -15.80
CA GLN A 129 33.89 7.09 -16.82
C GLN A 129 33.57 8.52 -16.38
N THR A 130 33.86 9.49 -17.26
CA THR A 130 33.44 10.87 -17.07
C THR A 130 31.92 10.92 -17.12
N VAL A 131 31.29 10.99 -15.94
CA VAL A 131 29.85 11.22 -15.85
C VAL A 131 29.56 12.62 -16.38
N ASP A 132 28.72 12.72 -17.40
CA ASP A 132 28.24 14.00 -17.90
C ASP A 132 27.31 14.63 -16.85
N VAL A 133 27.86 15.58 -16.10
CA VAL A 133 27.14 16.33 -15.07
C VAL A 133 25.93 17.06 -15.64
N ALA A 134 25.99 17.54 -16.88
CA ALA A 134 24.87 18.21 -17.51
C ALA A 134 23.70 17.24 -17.75
N SER A 135 24.00 16.01 -18.18
CA SER A 135 23.00 14.94 -18.31
C SER A 135 22.34 14.58 -16.97
N VAL A 136 23.11 14.44 -15.89
CA VAL A 136 22.57 14.17 -14.54
C VAL A 136 21.65 15.31 -14.09
N ILE A 137 22.09 16.56 -14.23
CA ILE A 137 21.29 17.74 -13.87
C ILE A 137 19.99 17.76 -14.67
N ASN A 138 20.06 17.56 -15.99
CA ASN A 138 18.90 17.55 -16.86
C ASN A 138 17.91 16.43 -16.47
N CYS A 139 18.42 15.24 -16.16
CA CYS A 139 17.59 14.13 -15.71
C CYS A 139 16.94 14.43 -14.34
N ALA A 140 17.71 14.96 -13.37
CA ALA A 140 17.19 15.35 -12.07
C ALA A 140 16.12 16.45 -12.17
N SER A 141 16.35 17.47 -13.02
CA SER A 141 15.36 18.50 -13.31
C SER A 141 14.08 17.92 -13.89
N LYS A 142 14.18 17.02 -14.87
CA LYS A 142 13.00 16.33 -15.44
C LYS A 142 12.23 15.55 -14.39
N ILE A 143 12.91 14.86 -13.48
CA ILE A 143 12.26 14.15 -12.37
C ILE A 143 11.53 15.13 -11.44
N LEU A 144 12.18 16.22 -11.04
CA LEU A 144 11.58 17.21 -10.15
C LEU A 144 10.38 17.94 -10.77
N CYS A 145 10.41 18.22 -12.07
CA CYS A 145 9.29 18.84 -12.79
C CYS A 145 8.03 17.97 -12.85
N ARG A 146 8.15 16.67 -12.58
CA ARG A 146 7.05 15.69 -12.57
C ARG A 146 6.49 15.43 -11.16
N LEU A 147 7.06 16.08 -10.13
CA LEU A 147 6.45 16.11 -8.81
C LEU A 147 5.31 17.14 -8.80
N PRO A 148 4.25 16.91 -8.00
CA PRO A 148 3.25 17.93 -7.74
C PRO A 148 3.91 19.22 -7.24
N ALA A 149 3.44 20.36 -7.76
CA ALA A 149 4.00 21.68 -7.43
C ALA A 149 4.04 21.92 -5.91
N THR A 150 2.96 21.52 -5.23
CA THR A 150 2.84 21.55 -3.76
C THR A 150 2.34 20.20 -3.25
N PRO A 151 2.75 19.75 -2.05
CA PRO A 151 2.14 18.59 -1.40
C PRO A 151 0.66 18.90 -1.06
N PRO A 152 -0.18 17.90 -0.79
CA PRO A 152 -1.49 18.12 -0.19
C PRO A 152 -1.40 18.80 1.19
N PRO A 153 -2.43 19.55 1.63
CA PRO A 153 -2.44 20.12 2.97
C PRO A 153 -2.48 19.03 4.05
N PHE A 154 -1.82 19.27 5.19
CA PHE A 154 -2.03 18.45 6.38
C PHE A 154 -3.23 18.98 7.19
N ILE A 155 -3.89 18.11 7.97
CA ILE A 155 -5.08 18.48 8.75
C ILE A 155 -4.83 19.61 9.73
N GLY A 156 -5.79 20.53 9.80
CA GLY A 156 -5.76 21.69 10.67
C GLY A 156 -4.98 22.85 10.08
N SER A 157 -4.38 22.69 8.88
CA SER A 157 -3.67 23.78 8.19
C SER A 157 -4.64 24.90 7.77
N GLU A 158 -5.87 24.54 7.40
CA GLU A 158 -6.98 25.42 7.04
C GLU A 158 -7.35 26.42 8.15
N HIS A 159 -7.10 26.09 9.43
CA HIS A 159 -7.31 27.01 10.53
C HIS A 159 -6.23 28.10 10.65
N TYR A 160 -5.04 27.84 10.09
CA TYR A 160 -3.93 28.79 10.13
C TYR A 160 -3.91 29.70 8.92
N LEU A 161 -4.26 29.21 7.73
CA LEU A 161 -4.13 29.98 6.48
C LEU A 161 -4.79 31.38 6.55
N PRO A 162 -6.02 31.56 7.08
CA PRO A 162 -6.65 32.87 7.17
C PRO A 162 -5.99 33.83 8.16
N LEU A 163 -5.14 33.31 9.07
CA LEU A 163 -4.45 34.08 10.11
C LEU A 163 -3.06 34.56 9.68
N LEU A 164 -2.57 34.11 8.51
CA LEU A 164 -1.25 34.45 8.01
C LEU A 164 -1.28 35.76 7.23
N ASP A 165 -0.20 36.53 7.36
CA ASP A 165 0.01 37.73 6.54
C ASP A 165 0.20 37.37 5.06
N LYS A 166 -0.27 38.24 4.16
CA LYS A 166 -0.18 38.03 2.70
C LYS A 166 1.27 37.86 2.20
N SER A 167 2.26 38.40 2.91
CA SER A 167 3.68 38.26 2.57
C SER A 167 4.19 36.81 2.56
N TYR A 168 3.53 35.90 3.27
CA TYR A 168 3.88 34.48 3.29
C TYR A 168 3.40 33.69 2.07
N PHE A 169 2.58 34.31 1.22
CA PHE A 169 2.05 33.71 0.00
C PHE A 169 2.77 34.24 -1.24
N LEU A 170 2.59 33.56 -2.38
CA LEU A 170 3.11 34.02 -3.66
C LEU A 170 2.53 35.41 -4.00
N PRO A 171 3.29 36.30 -4.66
CA PRO A 171 2.79 37.61 -5.04
C PRO A 171 1.49 37.52 -5.85
N ASN A 172 0.53 38.41 -5.59
CA ASN A 172 -0.75 38.49 -6.30
C ASN A 172 -1.60 37.20 -6.27
N SER A 173 -1.46 36.39 -5.22
CA SER A 173 -2.18 35.12 -5.08
C SER A 173 -3.12 35.11 -3.87
N GLU A 174 -4.13 34.24 -3.90
CA GLU A 174 -5.02 34.02 -2.77
C GLU A 174 -4.32 33.27 -1.63
N ALA A 175 -4.80 33.48 -0.40
CA ALA A 175 -4.25 32.88 0.83
C ALA A 175 -4.63 31.39 0.97
N THR A 176 -4.16 30.58 0.02
CA THR A 176 -4.41 29.13 -0.04
C THR A 176 -3.14 28.35 0.25
N TRP A 177 -3.29 27.07 0.61
CA TRP A 177 -2.16 26.17 0.85
C TRP A 177 -1.21 26.13 -0.36
N GLY A 178 -1.76 25.97 -1.57
CA GLY A 178 -0.99 25.89 -2.81
C GLY A 178 -0.17 27.14 -3.12
N ASN A 179 -0.53 28.29 -2.56
CA ASN A 179 0.17 29.56 -2.76
C ASN A 179 1.14 29.91 -1.63
N LEU A 180 1.25 29.08 -0.60
CA LEU A 180 2.14 29.35 0.53
C LEU A 180 3.60 29.17 0.09
N ARG A 181 4.46 30.18 0.31
CA ARG A 181 5.86 30.14 -0.15
C ARG A 181 6.63 28.95 0.38
N VAL A 182 6.42 28.61 1.66
CA VAL A 182 7.16 27.52 2.33
C VAL A 182 6.88 26.15 1.71
N VAL A 183 5.67 25.90 1.20
CA VAL A 183 5.32 24.61 0.60
C VAL A 183 5.68 24.56 -0.88
N ASN A 184 5.85 25.71 -1.53
CA ASN A 184 6.38 25.80 -2.90
C ASN A 184 7.91 25.68 -2.94
N PHE A 185 8.59 25.91 -1.81
CA PHE A 185 10.03 25.76 -1.72
C PHE A 185 10.45 24.30 -1.84
N ILE A 186 11.41 24.01 -2.72
CA ILE A 186 12.03 22.69 -2.86
C ILE A 186 13.33 22.68 -2.05
N ASP A 187 13.39 21.83 -1.04
CA ASP A 187 14.55 21.74 -0.16
C ASP A 187 15.74 21.04 -0.82
N SER A 188 16.93 21.24 -0.24
CA SER A 188 18.19 20.71 -0.78
C SER A 188 18.25 19.18 -0.74
N ASN A 189 17.60 18.50 0.21
CA ASN A 189 17.62 17.03 0.27
C ASN A 189 16.74 16.42 -0.83
N THR A 190 15.60 17.05 -1.15
CA THR A 190 14.79 16.67 -2.31
C THR A 190 15.60 16.78 -3.61
N ILE A 191 16.34 17.87 -3.81
CA ILE A 191 17.20 18.07 -4.98
C ILE A 191 18.31 17.02 -5.04
N ARG A 192 19.02 16.79 -3.92
CA ARG A 192 20.10 15.80 -3.83
C ARG A 192 19.59 14.39 -4.14
N LEU A 193 18.44 14.00 -3.59
CA LEU A 193 17.84 12.69 -3.86
C LEU A 193 17.49 12.54 -5.35
N ALA A 194 16.90 13.56 -5.99
CA ALA A 194 16.63 13.51 -7.43
C ALA A 194 17.91 13.38 -8.27
N MET A 195 19.00 14.05 -7.87
CA MET A 195 20.31 13.93 -8.51
C MET A 195 20.91 12.53 -8.34
N HIS A 196 20.78 11.92 -7.15
CA HIS A 196 21.22 10.54 -6.93
C HIS A 196 20.40 9.54 -7.74
N ILE A 197 19.07 9.72 -7.83
CA ILE A 197 18.22 8.86 -8.67
C ILE A 197 18.62 8.98 -10.15
N ALA A 198 19.02 10.17 -10.59
CA ALA A 198 19.51 10.42 -11.93
C ALA A 198 20.94 9.89 -12.19
N TRP A 199 21.67 9.47 -11.15
CA TRP A 199 23.06 9.06 -11.27
C TRP A 199 23.16 7.61 -11.80
N PRO A 200 23.88 7.35 -12.91
CA PRO A 200 23.85 6.04 -13.56
C PRO A 200 24.59 4.90 -12.81
N HIS A 201 25.49 5.23 -11.87
CA HIS A 201 26.42 4.26 -11.28
C HIS A 201 26.43 4.21 -9.74
N GLU A 202 25.61 5.03 -9.07
CA GLU A 202 25.49 5.02 -7.61
C GLU A 202 24.07 4.59 -7.25
N THR A 203 23.94 3.36 -6.77
CA THR A 203 22.72 2.95 -6.10
C THR A 203 22.85 3.34 -4.63
N ILE A 204 22.25 4.46 -4.23
CA ILE A 204 21.91 4.65 -2.82
C ILE A 204 21.14 3.40 -2.39
N SER A 205 21.54 2.80 -1.27
CA SER A 205 20.79 1.67 -0.73
C SER A 205 19.36 2.16 -0.43
N PRO A 206 18.31 1.45 -0.85
CA PRO A 206 16.93 1.77 -0.47
C PRO A 206 16.76 2.02 1.04
N SER A 207 17.57 1.36 1.88
CA SER A 207 17.60 1.59 3.33
C SER A 207 18.01 3.02 3.69
N GLN A 208 19.00 3.62 3.03
CA GLN A 208 19.49 4.97 3.32
C GLN A 208 18.44 6.05 2.97
N ILE A 209 17.69 5.85 1.87
CA ILE A 209 16.57 6.73 1.52
C ILE A 209 15.47 6.59 2.57
N ALA A 210 15.13 5.37 2.96
CA ALA A 210 14.14 5.10 4.01
C ALA A 210 14.56 5.70 5.36
N ASP A 211 15.85 5.64 5.72
CA ASP A 211 16.37 6.25 6.94
C ASP A 211 16.24 7.78 6.93
N THR A 212 16.48 8.40 5.77
CA THR A 212 16.27 9.85 5.58
C THR A 212 14.79 10.21 5.73
N GLU A 213 13.89 9.47 5.08
CA GLU A 213 12.45 9.64 5.20
C GLU A 213 11.97 9.48 6.65
N ASN A 214 12.52 8.48 7.36
CA ASN A 214 12.25 8.21 8.78
C ASN A 214 12.74 9.31 9.71
N ASN A 215 13.92 9.87 9.45
CA ASN A 215 14.48 10.95 10.26
C ASN A 215 13.64 12.23 10.13
N ILE A 216 13.20 12.58 8.93
CA ILE A 216 12.29 13.74 8.73
C ILE A 216 10.96 13.49 9.43
N SER A 217 10.42 12.27 9.35
CA SER A 217 9.21 11.87 10.08
C SER A 217 9.37 12.07 11.60
N ARG A 218 10.51 11.66 12.18
CA ARG A 218 10.82 11.89 13.60
C ARG A 218 10.93 13.37 13.96
N CYS A 219 11.57 14.17 13.10
CA CYS A 219 11.63 15.63 13.27
C CYS A 219 10.23 16.25 13.25
N MET A 220 9.36 15.79 12.36
CA MET A 220 7.97 16.22 12.30
C MET A 220 7.21 15.87 13.59
N ASP A 221 7.40 14.66 14.12
CA ASP A 221 6.84 14.26 15.41
C ASP A 221 7.34 15.09 16.60
N ALA A 222 8.63 15.42 16.61
CA ALA A 222 9.19 16.33 17.59
C ALA A 222 8.59 17.73 17.46
N ALA A 223 8.43 18.25 16.23
CA ALA A 223 7.83 19.56 15.96
C ALA A 223 6.35 19.62 16.34
N ILE A 224 5.61 18.52 16.22
CA ILE A 224 4.21 18.42 16.68
C ILE A 224 4.12 18.51 18.20
N LYS A 225 5.05 17.86 18.91
CA LYS A 225 5.08 17.83 20.38
C LYS A 225 5.68 19.10 21.00
N SER A 226 6.47 19.84 20.22
CA SER A 226 7.09 21.09 20.69
C SER A 226 6.04 22.15 21.00
N THR A 227 6.09 22.68 22.22
CA THR A 227 5.34 23.87 22.64
C THR A 227 6.19 25.14 22.61
N LYS A 228 7.48 25.02 22.25
CA LYS A 228 8.42 26.14 22.18
C LYS A 228 8.22 26.89 20.85
N GLY A 229 8.25 28.23 20.88
CA GLY A 229 8.14 29.09 19.69
C GLY A 229 6.76 29.73 19.49
N THR A 230 6.64 30.60 18.50
CA THR A 230 5.37 31.25 18.15
C THR A 230 4.44 30.27 17.44
N LYS A 231 3.11 30.49 17.52
CA LYS A 231 2.13 29.66 16.80
C LYS A 231 2.41 29.62 15.29
N HIS A 232 2.79 30.75 14.69
CA HIS A 232 3.15 30.85 13.28
C HIS A 232 4.46 30.12 12.95
N GLY A 233 5.52 30.30 13.75
CA GLY A 233 6.79 29.59 13.54
C GLY A 233 6.61 28.07 13.59
N ASN A 234 5.81 27.59 14.55
CA ASN A 234 5.45 26.17 14.64
C ASN A 234 4.64 25.67 13.45
N PHE A 235 3.75 26.49 12.89
CA PHE A 235 3.02 26.15 11.66
C PHE A 235 3.96 26.06 10.46
N PHE A 236 4.83 27.05 10.23
CA PHE A 236 5.77 27.07 9.11
C PHE A 236 6.75 25.90 9.17
N MET A 237 7.28 25.58 10.36
CA MET A 237 8.15 24.42 10.54
C MET A 237 7.42 23.11 10.16
N LYS A 238 6.17 22.95 10.58
CA LYS A 238 5.35 21.77 10.20
C LYS A 238 5.09 21.72 8.70
N ALA A 239 4.75 22.86 8.08
CA ALA A 239 4.50 22.94 6.64
C ALA A 239 5.75 22.64 5.82
N PHE A 240 6.92 23.15 6.24
CA PHE A 240 8.21 22.84 5.62
C PHE A 240 8.57 21.35 5.73
N LEU A 241 8.53 20.79 6.94
CA LEU A 241 8.85 19.38 7.19
C LEU A 241 7.89 18.45 6.45
N TRP A 242 6.60 18.79 6.41
CA TRP A 242 5.60 18.06 5.64
C TRP A 242 5.92 18.05 4.14
N ALA A 243 6.22 19.21 3.57
CA ALA A 243 6.54 19.35 2.15
C ALA A 243 7.83 18.61 1.76
N ALA A 244 8.88 18.72 2.58
CA ALA A 244 10.13 18.01 2.38
C ALA A 244 9.93 16.49 2.48
N TRP A 245 9.24 16.02 3.53
CA TRP A 245 8.94 14.60 3.73
C TRP A 245 8.15 14.03 2.56
N HIS A 246 7.07 14.71 2.13
CA HIS A 246 6.21 14.27 1.04
C HIS A 246 6.98 14.07 -0.27
N ARG A 247 7.82 15.04 -0.66
CA ARG A 247 8.61 14.96 -1.91
C ARG A 247 9.66 13.86 -1.85
N ILE A 248 10.38 13.73 -0.74
CA ILE A 248 11.37 12.67 -0.54
C ILE A 248 10.70 11.30 -0.61
N ALA A 249 9.55 11.15 0.03
CA ALA A 249 8.74 9.95 0.01
C ALA A 249 8.28 9.59 -1.42
N MET A 250 7.82 10.57 -2.20
CA MET A 250 7.45 10.36 -3.61
C MET A 250 8.64 9.95 -4.49
N LEU A 251 9.79 10.59 -4.31
CA LEU A 251 11.01 10.26 -5.05
C LEU A 251 11.56 8.88 -4.68
N HIS A 252 11.46 8.50 -3.39
CA HIS A 252 11.81 7.17 -2.94
C HIS A 252 10.98 6.11 -3.66
N ARG A 253 9.65 6.26 -3.67
CA ARG A 253 8.72 5.35 -4.38
C ARG A 253 9.00 5.33 -5.88
N TYR A 254 9.20 6.49 -6.49
CA TYR A 254 9.56 6.62 -7.90
C TYR A 254 10.81 5.81 -8.26
N SER A 255 11.85 5.92 -7.44
CA SER A 255 13.10 5.18 -7.61
C SER A 255 12.86 3.67 -7.51
N ARG A 256 12.11 3.23 -6.50
CA ARG A 256 11.77 1.81 -6.26
C ARG A 256 10.95 1.22 -7.39
N LEU A 257 9.97 1.96 -7.90
CA LEU A 257 9.13 1.52 -9.01
C LEU A 257 9.99 1.35 -10.26
N GLY A 258 10.88 2.31 -10.51
CA GLY A 258 11.85 2.23 -11.60
C GLY A 258 12.78 1.02 -11.49
N MET A 259 13.28 0.69 -10.29
CA MET A 259 14.08 -0.50 -10.06
C MET A 259 13.31 -1.77 -10.41
N GLN A 260 12.05 -1.88 -9.96
CA GLN A 260 11.21 -3.05 -10.21
C GLN A 260 10.86 -3.18 -11.70
N LEU A 261 10.53 -2.08 -12.39
CA LEU A 261 10.20 -2.10 -13.81
C LEU A 261 11.42 -2.39 -14.71
N ARG A 262 12.63 -1.96 -14.32
CA ARG A 262 13.87 -2.20 -15.09
C ARG A 262 14.52 -3.54 -14.79
N ASN A 263 14.44 -3.99 -13.54
CA ASN A 263 14.99 -5.26 -13.10
C ASN A 263 13.92 -6.03 -12.32
N PRO A 264 12.98 -6.66 -13.06
CA PRO A 264 11.85 -7.31 -12.44
C PRO A 264 12.31 -8.60 -11.69
N ASP A 265 13.54 -9.10 -11.92
CA ASP A 265 14.15 -10.20 -11.14
C ASP A 265 14.51 -9.84 -9.70
N SER A 266 14.56 -8.54 -9.35
CA SER A 266 14.78 -8.10 -7.98
C SER A 266 13.51 -8.35 -7.15
N VAL A 267 13.45 -9.48 -6.45
CA VAL A 267 12.32 -9.84 -5.57
C VAL A 267 12.19 -8.81 -4.46
N ILE A 268 11.31 -7.84 -4.67
CA ILE A 268 10.86 -6.93 -3.61
C ILE A 268 9.34 -6.96 -3.58
N TRP A 269 8.82 -8.17 -3.35
CA TRP A 269 7.42 -8.37 -2.99
C TRP A 269 7.18 -7.73 -1.62
N TYR A 270 6.48 -6.58 -1.64
CA TYR A 270 6.42 -5.55 -0.60
C TYR A 270 7.80 -4.94 -0.31
N PRO A 271 8.15 -3.79 -0.94
CA PRO A 271 9.12 -2.92 -0.33
C PRO A 271 8.67 -2.73 1.10
N ARG A 272 9.52 -3.14 2.04
CA ARG A 272 9.54 -2.57 3.37
C ARG A 272 9.64 -1.08 3.17
N MET A 273 8.48 -0.44 3.10
CA MET A 273 8.40 1.00 3.09
C MET A 273 8.98 1.47 4.41
N GLY A 274 8.87 0.67 5.50
CA GLY A 274 9.69 0.84 6.71
C GLY A 274 9.57 2.23 7.34
N ILE A 275 8.55 2.98 6.91
CA ILE A 275 8.39 4.37 7.23
C ILE A 275 7.60 4.44 8.52
N ILE A 276 8.25 5.02 9.52
CA ILE A 276 7.63 5.42 10.77
C ILE A 276 6.60 6.49 10.42
N GLY A 277 5.33 6.18 10.66
CA GLY A 277 4.27 7.13 10.45
C GLY A 277 4.32 8.27 11.49
N THR A 278 4.49 9.53 11.05
CA THR A 278 4.23 10.73 11.86
C THR A 278 2.84 10.71 12.50
N SER A 279 2.72 11.36 13.65
CA SER A 279 1.48 11.61 14.37
C SER A 279 0.53 12.55 13.64
N LEU A 280 1.02 13.37 12.69
CA LEU A 280 0.16 14.14 11.78
C LEU A 280 -0.54 13.22 10.78
N MET A 281 0.10 12.13 10.31
CA MET A 281 -0.55 11.13 9.47
C MET A 281 -1.67 10.37 10.19
N LYS A 282 -1.52 10.10 11.49
CA LYS A 282 -2.56 9.41 12.29
C LYS A 282 -3.86 10.22 12.42
N LYS A 283 -3.82 11.51 12.08
CA LYS A 283 -4.98 12.39 12.12
C LYS A 283 -5.69 12.48 10.78
N MET A 284 -5.02 12.21 9.65
CA MET A 284 -5.61 12.28 8.31
C MET A 284 -6.85 11.40 8.21
N SER A 285 -8.05 12.00 8.12
CA SER A 285 -9.28 11.25 7.93
C SER A 285 -9.45 10.98 6.44
N VAL A 286 -9.82 9.74 6.13
CA VAL A 286 -10.12 9.31 4.76
C VAL A 286 -11.30 10.12 4.18
N LYS A 287 -12.19 10.63 5.04
CA LYS A 287 -13.37 11.43 4.66
C LYS A 287 -13.01 12.76 4.00
N GLU A 288 -11.96 13.45 4.44
CA GLU A 288 -11.56 14.74 3.85
C GLU A 288 -10.94 14.58 2.44
N VAL A 289 -10.53 13.36 2.07
CA VAL A 289 -10.05 13.04 0.72
C VAL A 289 -11.22 12.78 -0.24
N TRP A 290 -12.38 12.37 0.26
CA TRP A 290 -13.52 11.95 -0.56
C TRP A 290 -14.29 13.09 -1.24
N GLU A 291 -14.18 14.32 -0.71
CA GLU A 291 -14.88 15.50 -1.25
C GLU A 291 -14.49 15.84 -2.70
N PHE A 292 -13.41 15.26 -3.22
CA PHE A 292 -12.90 15.50 -4.58
C PHE A 292 -13.04 14.30 -5.52
N THR A 293 -13.73 13.23 -5.10
CA THR A 293 -13.94 12.06 -5.98
C THR A 293 -15.03 12.35 -7.02
N PRO A 294 -14.79 12.08 -8.31
CA PRO A 294 -15.84 12.18 -9.32
C PRO A 294 -17.02 11.27 -8.99
N ALA A 295 -18.25 11.72 -9.22
CA ALA A 295 -19.45 10.95 -8.85
C ALA A 295 -19.43 9.51 -9.43
N TYR A 296 -18.95 9.34 -10.66
CA TYR A 296 -18.81 8.02 -11.30
C TYR A 296 -17.84 7.06 -10.58
N MET A 297 -16.84 7.59 -9.88
CA MET A 297 -15.85 6.81 -9.14
C MET A 297 -16.50 6.14 -7.92
N CYS A 298 -16.32 4.84 -7.76
CA CYS A 298 -16.88 4.15 -6.59
C CYS A 298 -16.06 4.46 -5.33
N ASN A 299 -16.70 4.96 -4.27
CA ASN A 299 -16.02 5.25 -3.00
C ASN A 299 -15.41 4.00 -2.35
N TRP A 300 -16.01 2.82 -2.52
CA TRP A 300 -15.40 1.56 -2.06
C TRP A 300 -14.11 1.23 -2.84
N ALA A 301 -14.13 1.40 -4.16
CA ALA A 301 -12.96 1.20 -5.00
C ALA A 301 -11.84 2.21 -4.69
N PHE A 302 -12.20 3.47 -4.48
CA PHE A 302 -11.25 4.50 -4.07
C PHE A 302 -10.67 4.20 -2.68
N ARG A 303 -11.51 3.76 -1.72
CA ARG A 303 -11.08 3.37 -0.38
C ARG A 303 -10.03 2.27 -0.37
N LEU A 304 -10.15 1.29 -1.26
CA LEU A 304 -9.16 0.22 -1.44
C LEU A 304 -7.75 0.77 -1.72
N VAL A 305 -7.67 1.80 -2.55
CA VAL A 305 -6.43 2.49 -2.88
C VAL A 305 -6.02 3.40 -1.71
N SER A 306 -6.94 4.22 -1.19
CA SER A 306 -6.60 5.28 -0.23
C SER A 306 -6.26 4.79 1.18
N GLU A 307 -6.82 3.66 1.61
CA GLU A 307 -6.53 3.06 2.93
C GLU A 307 -5.35 2.10 2.92
N ASP A 308 -4.75 1.82 1.75
CA ASP A 308 -3.55 1.00 1.71
C ASP A 308 -2.34 1.76 2.28
N GLN A 309 -1.50 1.07 3.04
CA GLN A 309 -0.33 1.70 3.66
C GLN A 309 0.70 2.18 2.63
N ALA A 310 0.72 1.57 1.44
CA ALA A 310 1.57 1.99 0.35
C ALA A 310 1.08 3.26 -0.36
N ALA A 311 -0.18 3.66 -0.15
CA ALA A 311 -0.76 4.88 -0.72
C ALA A 311 -0.20 6.14 -0.05
N PHE A 312 0.44 5.99 1.11
CA PHE A 312 1.05 7.10 1.83
C PHE A 312 2.40 7.42 1.20
N PRO A 313 2.83 8.70 1.12
CA PRO A 313 2.02 9.88 1.40
C PRO A 313 0.89 10.01 0.37
N PRO A 314 -0.33 10.32 0.81
CA PRO A 314 -1.49 10.35 -0.08
C PRO A 314 -1.40 11.57 -0.99
N ASP A 315 -1.34 11.36 -2.29
CA ASP A 315 -1.66 12.39 -3.28
C ASP A 315 -2.50 11.77 -4.40
N PHE A 316 -3.79 12.00 -4.32
CA PHE A 316 -4.77 11.41 -5.24
C PHE A 316 -5.24 12.40 -6.31
N ARG A 317 -4.69 13.62 -6.37
CA ARG A 317 -5.17 14.67 -7.29
C ARG A 317 -5.04 14.23 -8.74
N ALA A 318 -3.87 13.74 -9.15
CA ALA A 318 -3.66 13.24 -10.50
C ALA A 318 -4.59 12.04 -10.83
N LEU A 319 -4.83 11.15 -9.85
CA LEU A 319 -5.79 10.05 -10.00
C LEU A 319 -7.21 10.57 -10.24
N THR A 320 -7.70 11.49 -9.39
CA THR A 320 -9.06 12.04 -9.48
C THR A 320 -9.25 12.88 -10.73
N GLU A 321 -8.28 13.72 -11.08
CA GLU A 321 -8.30 14.56 -12.28
C GLU A 321 -8.33 13.72 -13.55
N ARG A 322 -7.41 12.76 -13.71
CA ARG A 322 -7.34 11.91 -14.91
C ARG A 322 -8.53 10.98 -15.07
N PHE A 323 -9.14 10.55 -13.96
CA PHE A 323 -10.38 9.80 -13.99
C PHE A 323 -11.57 10.71 -14.36
N ALA A 324 -11.63 11.93 -13.81
CA ALA A 324 -12.67 12.92 -14.12
C ALA A 324 -12.63 13.36 -15.59
N ASP A 325 -11.45 13.50 -16.18
CA ASP A 325 -11.26 13.84 -17.60
C ASP A 325 -12.05 12.89 -18.52
N VAL A 326 -12.15 11.61 -18.15
CA VAL A 326 -12.87 10.60 -18.93
C VAL A 326 -14.30 10.41 -18.45
N PHE A 327 -14.52 10.27 -17.14
CA PHE A 327 -15.78 9.80 -16.59
C PHE A 327 -16.53 10.83 -15.73
N GLY A 328 -15.99 12.04 -15.57
CA GLY A 328 -16.58 13.07 -14.71
C GLY A 328 -17.98 13.54 -15.15
N HIS A 329 -18.36 13.27 -16.41
CA HIS A 329 -19.67 13.59 -16.97
C HIS A 329 -20.70 12.46 -16.82
N LEU A 330 -20.30 11.28 -16.31
CA LEU A 330 -21.17 10.13 -16.18
C LEU A 330 -21.81 10.03 -14.79
N ASP A 331 -23.02 9.48 -14.76
CA ASP A 331 -23.76 9.24 -13.52
C ASP A 331 -23.19 8.05 -12.72
N PRO A 332 -23.18 8.13 -11.37
CA PRO A 332 -22.68 7.07 -10.50
C PRO A 332 -23.38 5.72 -10.72
N ARG A 333 -22.61 4.63 -10.80
CA ARG A 333 -23.18 3.28 -10.98
C ARG A 333 -23.38 2.46 -9.71
N CYS A 334 -23.16 3.07 -8.54
CA CYS A 334 -23.02 2.31 -7.29
C CYS A 334 -24.36 1.87 -6.71
N ILE A 335 -25.38 2.73 -6.72
CA ILE A 335 -26.68 2.49 -6.09
C ILE A 335 -27.77 3.06 -6.99
N THR A 336 -28.85 2.28 -7.19
CA THR A 336 -30.08 2.78 -7.83
C THR A 336 -31.15 2.86 -6.74
N ARG A 337 -31.56 4.07 -6.39
CA ARG A 337 -32.62 4.31 -5.41
C ARG A 337 -34.00 4.20 -6.05
N THR A 338 -35.04 4.07 -5.22
CA THR A 338 -36.45 4.14 -5.64
C THR A 338 -36.68 5.43 -6.45
N GLY A 339 -37.10 5.29 -7.72
CA GLY A 339 -37.25 6.42 -8.64
C GLY A 339 -36.14 6.55 -9.71
N HIS A 340 -35.27 5.53 -9.87
CA HIS A 340 -34.16 5.48 -10.83
C HIS A 340 -33.02 6.49 -10.58
N GLU A 341 -33.03 7.19 -9.45
CA GLU A 341 -31.92 8.05 -9.06
C GLU A 341 -30.67 7.20 -8.79
N GLN A 342 -29.61 7.50 -9.53
CA GLN A 342 -28.32 6.86 -9.41
C GLN A 342 -27.46 7.65 -8.42
N CYS A 343 -26.85 6.97 -7.44
CA CYS A 343 -25.97 7.63 -6.48
C CYS A 343 -24.68 6.85 -6.21
N GLN A 344 -23.64 7.60 -5.83
CA GLN A 344 -22.36 7.07 -5.39
C GLN A 344 -22.54 6.39 -4.03
N CYS A 345 -21.89 5.25 -3.80
CA CYS A 345 -21.96 4.60 -2.48
C CYS A 345 -21.16 5.38 -1.43
N GLU A 346 -21.44 5.16 -0.16
CA GLU A 346 -20.71 5.81 0.95
C GLU A 346 -19.29 5.24 1.15
N GLY A 347 -18.97 4.09 0.51
CA GLY A 347 -17.67 3.44 0.65
C GLY A 347 -17.47 2.71 1.97
N ASP A 348 -18.54 2.49 2.75
CA ASP A 348 -18.47 1.84 4.06
C ASP A 348 -18.32 0.32 3.96
N THR A 349 -19.10 -0.32 3.09
CA THR A 349 -19.05 -1.77 2.85
C THR A 349 -19.33 -2.11 1.38
N PRO A 350 -18.81 -3.24 0.86
CA PRO A 350 -19.04 -3.64 -0.53
C PRO A 350 -20.48 -4.11 -0.79
N GLU A 351 -21.20 -4.61 0.22
CA GLU A 351 -22.57 -5.13 0.08
C GLU A 351 -23.57 -4.01 -0.22
N LYS A 352 -23.29 -2.79 0.25
CA LYS A 352 -24.08 -1.59 -0.04
C LYS A 352 -23.85 -1.03 -1.45
N CYS A 353 -22.95 -1.64 -2.24
CA CYS A 353 -22.63 -1.20 -3.58
C CYS A 353 -23.03 -2.24 -4.62
N MET A 354 -23.95 -1.88 -5.51
CA MET A 354 -24.50 -2.76 -6.54
C MET A 354 -23.49 -3.15 -7.62
N ARG A 355 -22.38 -2.41 -7.74
CA ARG A 355 -21.22 -2.83 -8.55
C ARG A 355 -20.64 -4.17 -8.05
N PHE A 356 -20.88 -4.54 -6.78
CA PHE A 356 -20.31 -5.72 -6.12
C PHE A 356 -21.36 -6.76 -5.72
N ALA A 357 -22.45 -6.35 -5.06
CA ALA A 357 -23.44 -7.28 -4.49
C ALA A 357 -24.80 -7.30 -5.20
N GLY A 358 -25.05 -6.37 -6.12
CA GLY A 358 -26.38 -6.15 -6.73
C GLY A 358 -26.57 -6.74 -8.13
N ALA A 359 -25.54 -7.32 -8.74
CA ALA A 359 -25.67 -7.93 -10.06
C ALA A 359 -26.32 -9.31 -9.94
N VAL A 360 -27.63 -9.39 -10.20
CA VAL A 360 -28.31 -10.68 -10.34
C VAL A 360 -27.72 -11.40 -11.56
N ILE A 361 -27.01 -12.50 -11.32
CA ILE A 361 -26.33 -13.31 -12.34
C ILE A 361 -27.38 -14.20 -13.03
N HIS A 362 -28.20 -13.61 -13.90
CA HIS A 362 -29.00 -14.36 -14.87
C HIS A 362 -28.33 -14.22 -16.24
N ASP A 363 -27.81 -15.34 -16.78
CA ASP A 363 -27.21 -15.52 -18.11
C ASP A 363 -26.88 -14.22 -18.87
N GLN A 364 -25.94 -13.44 -18.32
CA GLN A 364 -25.55 -12.15 -18.88
C GLN A 364 -24.57 -12.42 -20.03
N SER A 365 -25.10 -12.91 -21.16
CA SER A 365 -24.33 -13.08 -22.39
C SER A 365 -24.48 -11.83 -23.25
N ALA A 366 -23.64 -10.83 -22.99
CA ALA A 366 -23.53 -9.66 -23.84
C ALA A 366 -23.12 -10.09 -25.25
N HIS A 367 -23.47 -9.26 -26.21
CA HIS A 367 -23.05 -9.44 -27.58
C HIS A 367 -21.86 -8.52 -27.87
N ALA A 368 -20.98 -8.94 -28.78
CA ALA A 368 -19.95 -8.05 -29.29
C ALA A 368 -20.62 -6.80 -29.92
N ALA A 369 -19.98 -5.64 -29.85
CA ALA A 369 -20.55 -4.37 -30.32
C ALA A 369 -21.25 -4.38 -31.70
N PRO A 370 -20.75 -5.07 -32.75
CA PRO A 370 -21.44 -5.10 -34.05
C PRO A 370 -22.65 -6.05 -34.11
N CYS A 371 -22.89 -6.86 -33.08
CA CYS A 371 -23.93 -7.88 -33.07
C CYS A 371 -25.23 -7.34 -32.48
N GLN A 372 -26.34 -7.50 -33.21
CA GLN A 372 -27.67 -7.02 -32.83
C GLN A 372 -28.44 -7.99 -31.90
N GLY A 373 -27.75 -8.93 -31.26
CA GLY A 373 -28.38 -9.92 -30.36
C GLY A 373 -28.81 -11.23 -31.01
N GLY A 374 -28.87 -11.31 -32.34
CA GLY A 374 -29.34 -12.49 -33.10
C GLY A 374 -28.27 -13.51 -33.50
N CYS A 375 -27.10 -13.53 -32.86
CA CYS A 375 -26.04 -14.48 -33.26
C CYS A 375 -26.33 -15.91 -32.80
N ASN A 376 -25.78 -16.89 -33.52
CA ASN A 376 -25.85 -18.30 -33.13
C ASN A 376 -25.25 -18.54 -31.75
N LYS A 377 -25.82 -19.51 -31.03
CA LYS A 377 -25.33 -20.00 -29.75
C LYS A 377 -24.47 -21.24 -30.00
N LEU A 378 -23.22 -21.21 -29.55
CA LEU A 378 -22.27 -22.31 -29.67
C LEU A 378 -22.46 -23.29 -28.50
N THR A 379 -22.43 -24.57 -28.82
CA THR A 379 -22.65 -25.67 -27.87
C THR A 379 -21.32 -26.23 -27.34
N TRP A 380 -21.36 -26.80 -26.14
CA TRP A 380 -20.24 -27.52 -25.57
C TRP A 380 -19.97 -28.86 -26.28
N ASP A 381 -18.74 -29.11 -26.76
CA ASP A 381 -18.28 -30.45 -27.17
C ASP A 381 -17.62 -31.18 -25.98
N GLU A 382 -18.44 -31.86 -25.18
CA GLU A 382 -18.02 -32.61 -23.99
C GLU A 382 -16.96 -33.67 -24.30
N ALA A 383 -17.07 -34.36 -25.43
CA ALA A 383 -16.12 -35.40 -25.83
C ALA A 383 -14.72 -34.82 -26.05
N SER A 384 -14.63 -33.65 -26.70
CA SER A 384 -13.35 -32.96 -26.86
C SER A 384 -12.77 -32.52 -25.49
N TYR A 385 -13.62 -32.03 -24.58
CA TYR A 385 -13.22 -31.57 -23.24
C TYR A 385 -12.66 -32.71 -22.37
N GLN A 386 -13.37 -33.85 -22.32
CA GLN A 386 -13.01 -35.01 -21.49
C GLN A 386 -11.85 -35.83 -22.08
N SER A 387 -11.57 -35.71 -23.38
CA SER A 387 -10.44 -36.41 -24.01
C SER A 387 -9.06 -35.87 -23.62
N LEU A 388 -9.01 -34.68 -23.02
CA LEU A 388 -7.77 -34.00 -22.64
C LEU A 388 -7.21 -34.52 -21.30
N PRO A 389 -5.88 -34.45 -21.09
CA PRO A 389 -5.25 -34.86 -19.84
C PRO A 389 -5.81 -34.12 -18.62
N VAL A 390 -6.12 -34.86 -17.57
CA VAL A 390 -6.65 -34.35 -16.29
C VAL A 390 -5.64 -33.45 -15.58
N GLU A 391 -4.35 -33.54 -15.89
CA GLU A 391 -3.30 -32.71 -15.27
C GLU A 391 -3.16 -31.31 -15.89
N LYS A 392 -4.00 -30.92 -16.85
CA LYS A 392 -3.92 -29.60 -17.51
C LYS A 392 -5.26 -28.90 -17.56
N GLY A 393 -5.23 -27.58 -17.40
CA GLY A 393 -6.38 -26.71 -17.70
C GLY A 393 -6.76 -26.78 -19.18
N ARG A 394 -8.01 -26.43 -19.49
CA ARG A 394 -8.61 -26.61 -20.82
C ARG A 394 -8.99 -25.28 -21.43
N ALA A 395 -8.54 -25.02 -22.64
CA ALA A 395 -8.78 -23.79 -23.38
C ALA A 395 -9.59 -24.07 -24.64
N VAL A 396 -10.32 -23.07 -25.13
CA VAL A 396 -11.05 -23.13 -26.40
C VAL A 396 -10.07 -23.11 -27.57
N SER A 397 -10.14 -24.11 -28.44
CA SER A 397 -9.36 -24.18 -29.68
C SER A 397 -9.91 -23.23 -30.73
N LEU A 398 -9.05 -22.43 -31.36
CA LEU A 398 -9.45 -21.53 -32.46
C LEU A 398 -9.66 -22.26 -33.79
N THR A 399 -9.01 -23.40 -33.96
CA THR A 399 -8.96 -24.17 -35.21
C THR A 399 -9.98 -25.31 -35.23
N ASP A 400 -10.19 -25.96 -34.09
CA ASP A 400 -11.10 -27.12 -34.00
C ASP A 400 -12.54 -26.69 -33.73
N SER A 401 -12.77 -25.51 -33.16
CA SER A 401 -14.12 -24.98 -32.93
C SER A 401 -14.83 -24.65 -34.25
N SER A 402 -16.13 -24.91 -34.30
CA SER A 402 -16.99 -24.68 -35.47
C SER A 402 -17.94 -23.50 -35.24
N GLU A 403 -18.75 -23.18 -36.24
CA GLU A 403 -19.81 -22.16 -36.10
C GLU A 403 -20.98 -22.60 -35.20
N THR A 404 -20.98 -23.86 -34.75
CA THR A 404 -22.05 -24.44 -33.93
C THR A 404 -21.55 -25.00 -32.60
N SER A 405 -20.26 -25.31 -32.46
CA SER A 405 -19.71 -25.97 -31.27
C SER A 405 -18.32 -25.46 -30.90
N ILE A 406 -18.06 -25.37 -29.61
CA ILE A 406 -16.75 -25.06 -29.03
C ILE A 406 -16.02 -26.36 -28.72
N ARG A 407 -14.78 -26.46 -29.20
CA ARG A 407 -13.89 -27.59 -28.92
C ARG A 407 -12.67 -27.14 -28.12
N TYR A 408 -12.07 -28.08 -27.40
CA TYR A 408 -11.04 -27.77 -26.40
C TYR A 408 -9.68 -28.37 -26.73
N ILE A 409 -8.63 -27.66 -26.32
CA ILE A 409 -7.25 -28.14 -26.23
C ILE A 409 -6.68 -27.85 -24.85
N SER A 410 -5.54 -28.43 -24.49
CA SER A 410 -4.87 -28.07 -23.23
C SER A 410 -4.36 -26.62 -23.27
N ALA A 411 -4.62 -25.87 -22.20
CA ALA A 411 -4.06 -24.54 -22.01
C ALA A 411 -2.53 -24.60 -21.90
N GLY A 412 -1.85 -23.56 -22.38
CA GLY A 412 -0.39 -23.48 -22.34
C GLY A 412 0.21 -22.18 -22.89
N PRO A 413 1.50 -22.19 -23.29
CA PRO A 413 2.25 -21.00 -23.72
C PRO A 413 1.72 -20.26 -24.96
N THR A 414 0.80 -20.86 -25.70
CA THR A 414 0.14 -20.28 -26.87
C THR A 414 -1.31 -19.89 -26.60
N THR A 415 -1.76 -20.00 -25.34
CA THR A 415 -3.10 -19.62 -24.89
C THR A 415 -3.13 -18.15 -24.46
N MET A 416 -4.22 -17.45 -24.79
CA MET A 416 -4.61 -16.19 -24.16
C MET A 416 -5.60 -16.46 -23.02
N ALA A 417 -5.25 -16.10 -21.78
CA ALA A 417 -6.21 -16.15 -20.67
C ALA A 417 -7.04 -14.86 -20.66
N VAL A 418 -8.36 -14.97 -20.58
CA VAL A 418 -9.28 -13.85 -20.45
C VAL A 418 -9.70 -13.73 -19.00
N THR A 419 -9.40 -12.60 -18.38
CA THR A 419 -9.87 -12.24 -17.04
C THR A 419 -10.94 -11.15 -17.19
N HIS A 420 -12.10 -11.36 -16.60
CA HIS A 420 -13.26 -10.51 -16.85
C HIS A 420 -14.14 -10.35 -15.61
N VAL A 421 -15.01 -9.35 -15.67
CA VAL A 421 -16.04 -9.14 -14.66
C VAL A 421 -17.35 -9.75 -15.14
N TRP A 422 -17.86 -10.76 -14.41
CA TRP A 422 -19.12 -11.45 -14.74
C TRP A 422 -20.29 -10.50 -14.97
N SER A 423 -20.45 -9.50 -14.09
CA SER A 423 -21.54 -8.52 -14.17
C SER A 423 -21.41 -7.52 -15.33
N HIS A 424 -20.32 -7.57 -16.10
CA HIS A 424 -20.15 -6.79 -17.32
C HIS A 424 -20.61 -7.56 -18.56
N GLY A 425 -21.15 -8.77 -18.37
CA GLY A 425 -21.85 -9.51 -19.40
C GLY A 425 -20.95 -10.25 -20.38
N GLN A 426 -19.68 -10.49 -20.10
CA GLN A 426 -18.87 -11.35 -20.99
C GLN A 426 -19.17 -12.86 -20.79
N GLY A 427 -20.28 -13.19 -20.10
CA GLY A 427 -20.65 -14.55 -19.72
C GLY A 427 -21.47 -15.32 -20.77
N GLY A 428 -21.97 -16.49 -20.35
CA GLY A 428 -22.74 -17.45 -21.16
C GLY A 428 -22.15 -18.86 -21.13
N ARG A 429 -22.85 -19.82 -20.51
CA ARG A 429 -22.34 -21.20 -20.45
C ARG A 429 -22.63 -21.95 -21.75
N PRO A 430 -21.68 -22.70 -22.32
CA PRO A 430 -21.89 -23.46 -23.56
C PRO A 430 -22.75 -24.72 -23.37
N GLU A 431 -22.94 -25.15 -22.12
CA GLU A 431 -23.85 -26.20 -21.70
C GLU A 431 -25.32 -25.76 -21.86
N PHE A 432 -26.17 -26.65 -22.35
CA PHE A 432 -27.63 -26.49 -22.27
C PHE A 432 -28.15 -27.16 -21.01
N TYR A 433 -29.08 -26.50 -20.32
CA TYR A 433 -29.81 -27.12 -19.22
C TYR A 433 -31.30 -27.16 -19.53
N ASP A 434 -31.94 -28.23 -19.07
CA ASP A 434 -33.39 -28.29 -18.98
C ASP A 434 -33.84 -27.28 -17.92
N SER A 435 -34.39 -26.14 -18.35
CA SER A 435 -34.97 -25.18 -17.42
C SER A 435 -36.34 -25.69 -16.96
N PRO A 436 -36.74 -25.49 -15.69
CA PRO A 436 -38.08 -25.82 -15.22
C PRO A 436 -39.11 -24.98 -16.00
N GLY A 437 -39.68 -25.54 -17.07
CA GLY A 437 -40.49 -24.81 -18.04
C GLY A 437 -40.34 -25.28 -19.49
N GLY A 438 -39.33 -26.10 -19.82
CA GLY A 438 -39.16 -26.68 -21.16
C GLY A 438 -38.52 -25.76 -22.19
N GLU A 439 -38.09 -24.55 -21.81
CA GLU A 439 -37.20 -23.73 -22.63
C GLU A 439 -35.75 -24.19 -22.43
N TYR A 440 -35.09 -24.60 -23.53
CA TYR A 440 -33.65 -24.78 -23.56
C TYR A 440 -32.99 -23.42 -23.33
N SER A 441 -32.40 -23.22 -22.15
CA SER A 441 -31.56 -22.04 -21.88
C SER A 441 -30.09 -22.47 -21.82
N GLY A 442 -29.24 -21.76 -22.56
CA GLY A 442 -27.81 -22.06 -22.66
C GLY A 442 -27.18 -21.65 -23.99
N GLY A 443 -25.88 -21.93 -24.10
CA GLY A 443 -25.05 -21.68 -25.27
C GLY A 443 -24.25 -20.37 -25.20
N TYR A 444 -23.05 -20.42 -25.77
CA TYR A 444 -22.13 -19.28 -25.80
C TYR A 444 -22.33 -18.43 -27.05
N ASN A 445 -22.36 -17.09 -26.91
CA ASN A 445 -22.57 -16.21 -28.06
C ASN A 445 -21.44 -16.36 -29.09
N SER A 446 -21.77 -16.81 -30.31
CA SER A 446 -20.77 -16.92 -31.40
C SER A 446 -20.07 -15.59 -31.69
N CYS A 447 -20.75 -14.46 -31.56
CA CYS A 447 -20.12 -13.15 -31.72
C CYS A 447 -19.02 -12.87 -30.67
N LEU A 448 -19.15 -13.36 -29.43
CA LEU A 448 -18.10 -13.26 -28.41
C LEU A 448 -16.94 -14.21 -28.73
N HIS A 449 -17.24 -15.44 -29.16
CA HIS A 449 -16.20 -16.37 -29.62
C HIS A 449 -15.38 -15.77 -30.76
N PHE A 450 -16.01 -15.21 -31.80
CA PHE A 450 -15.32 -14.59 -32.92
C PHE A 450 -14.51 -13.35 -32.51
N ARG A 451 -15.00 -12.57 -31.54
CA ARG A 451 -14.25 -11.45 -30.95
C ARG A 451 -12.94 -11.94 -30.32
N PHE A 452 -13.00 -12.90 -29.41
CA PHE A 452 -11.80 -13.43 -28.75
C PHE A 452 -10.89 -14.20 -29.70
N LYS A 453 -11.45 -14.91 -30.68
CA LYS A 453 -10.69 -15.55 -31.76
C LYS A 453 -9.85 -14.55 -32.53
N ARG A 454 -10.44 -13.45 -33.00
CA ARG A 454 -9.71 -12.38 -33.70
C ARG A 454 -8.59 -11.80 -32.85
N ILE A 455 -8.88 -11.47 -31.59
CA ILE A 455 -7.88 -10.91 -30.67
C ILE A 455 -6.73 -11.91 -30.44
N CYS A 456 -7.04 -13.21 -30.30
CA CYS A 456 -6.01 -14.25 -30.19
C CYS A 456 -5.13 -14.32 -31.44
N GLU A 457 -5.74 -14.30 -32.63
CA GLU A 457 -5.01 -14.34 -33.90
C GLU A 457 -4.06 -13.14 -34.03
N GLU A 458 -4.52 -11.93 -33.64
CA GLU A 458 -3.69 -10.71 -33.62
C GLU A 458 -2.51 -10.81 -32.64
N ILE A 459 -2.72 -11.43 -31.48
CA ILE A 459 -1.66 -11.65 -30.48
C ILE A 459 -0.76 -12.84 -30.85
N GLY A 460 -1.19 -13.70 -31.78
CA GLY A 460 -0.51 -14.94 -32.16
C GLY A 460 -0.67 -16.05 -31.12
N CYS A 461 -1.89 -16.26 -30.63
CA CYS A 461 -2.33 -17.38 -29.80
C CYS A 461 -3.15 -18.37 -30.63
N ASP A 462 -3.17 -19.65 -30.25
CA ASP A 462 -3.94 -20.72 -30.92
C ASP A 462 -5.22 -21.13 -30.16
N SER A 463 -5.38 -20.57 -28.96
CA SER A 463 -6.46 -20.87 -28.03
C SER A 463 -6.69 -19.71 -27.06
N TYR A 464 -7.89 -19.68 -26.47
CA TYR A 464 -8.16 -18.83 -25.33
C TYR A 464 -8.77 -19.60 -24.17
N TRP A 465 -8.37 -19.24 -22.97
CA TRP A 465 -9.03 -19.68 -21.76
C TRP A 465 -9.92 -18.56 -21.24
N MET A 466 -11.13 -18.91 -20.82
CA MET A 466 -12.03 -18.02 -20.12
C MET A 466 -12.90 -18.89 -19.23
N ASP A 467 -13.04 -18.52 -17.97
CA ASP A 467 -13.80 -19.26 -16.96
C ASP A 467 -15.21 -19.66 -17.43
N THR A 468 -15.86 -18.81 -18.22
CA THR A 468 -17.23 -18.99 -18.68
C THR A 468 -17.40 -20.19 -19.64
N PRO A 469 -16.65 -20.28 -20.77
CA PRO A 469 -16.68 -21.46 -21.63
C PRO A 469 -15.80 -22.62 -21.16
N CYS A 470 -14.87 -22.40 -20.22
CA CYS A 470 -13.88 -23.41 -19.84
C CYS A 470 -14.13 -24.07 -18.48
N ILE A 471 -14.95 -23.51 -17.58
CA ILE A 471 -15.28 -24.12 -16.28
C ILE A 471 -16.72 -24.65 -16.30
N PRO A 472 -16.92 -25.98 -16.38
CA PRO A 472 -18.26 -26.56 -16.46
C PRO A 472 -19.14 -26.32 -15.23
N SER A 473 -20.44 -26.58 -15.34
CA SER A 473 -21.32 -26.66 -14.15
C SER A 473 -21.17 -27.96 -13.38
N ASP A 474 -20.74 -29.04 -14.03
CA ASP A 474 -20.47 -30.30 -13.33
C ASP A 474 -19.49 -30.09 -12.18
N HIS A 475 -19.85 -30.56 -10.99
CA HIS A 475 -19.09 -30.28 -9.77
C HIS A 475 -17.67 -30.86 -9.79
N ALA A 476 -17.47 -32.05 -10.38
CA ALA A 476 -16.17 -32.69 -10.45
C ALA A 476 -15.26 -31.98 -11.44
N LEU A 477 -15.75 -31.75 -12.66
CA LEU A 477 -15.02 -31.02 -13.71
C LEU A 477 -14.73 -29.58 -13.32
N ARG A 478 -15.66 -28.92 -12.62
CA ARG A 478 -15.47 -27.58 -12.06
C ARG A 478 -14.34 -27.56 -11.04
N SER A 479 -14.37 -28.49 -10.09
CA SER A 479 -13.34 -28.57 -9.04
C SER A 479 -11.96 -28.85 -9.66
N GLU A 480 -11.91 -29.68 -10.69
CA GLU A 480 -10.70 -29.97 -11.44
C GLU A 480 -10.17 -28.72 -12.15
N GLU A 481 -10.99 -28.03 -12.94
CA GLU A 481 -10.56 -26.86 -13.71
C GLU A 481 -10.14 -25.69 -12.79
N ILE A 482 -10.84 -25.48 -11.66
CA ILE A 482 -10.44 -24.49 -10.65
C ILE A 482 -9.06 -24.82 -10.07
N SER A 483 -8.72 -26.10 -9.93
CA SER A 483 -7.39 -26.49 -9.44
C SER A 483 -6.25 -26.15 -10.40
N HIS A 484 -6.57 -25.93 -11.69
CA HIS A 484 -5.61 -25.56 -12.75
C HIS A 484 -5.54 -24.06 -13.01
N ILE A 485 -6.37 -23.23 -12.37
CA ILE A 485 -6.47 -21.79 -12.67
C ILE A 485 -5.12 -21.09 -12.52
N ASN A 486 -4.33 -21.47 -11.51
CA ASN A 486 -2.99 -20.92 -11.29
C ASN A 486 -2.07 -21.19 -12.49
N ASP A 487 -2.06 -22.41 -13.00
CA ASP A 487 -1.23 -22.81 -14.13
C ASP A 487 -1.71 -22.18 -15.44
N VAL A 488 -3.02 -22.07 -15.65
CA VAL A 488 -3.59 -21.40 -16.83
C VAL A 488 -3.10 -19.96 -16.95
N PHE A 489 -3.27 -19.14 -15.90
CA PHE A 489 -2.87 -17.73 -15.94
C PHE A 489 -1.35 -17.56 -15.96
N LEU A 490 -0.63 -18.47 -15.33
CA LEU A 490 0.83 -18.47 -15.30
C LEU A 490 1.45 -18.83 -16.65
N ASP A 491 0.97 -19.91 -17.26
CA ASP A 491 1.55 -20.47 -18.48
C ASP A 491 0.97 -19.81 -19.75
N SER A 492 -0.11 -19.04 -19.67
CA SER A 492 -0.66 -18.29 -20.82
C SER A 492 0.31 -17.23 -21.35
N LYS A 493 0.31 -17.02 -22.67
CA LYS A 493 1.13 -16.01 -23.36
C LYS A 493 0.82 -14.59 -22.88
N VAL A 494 -0.46 -14.34 -22.65
CA VAL A 494 -1.02 -13.05 -22.24
C VAL A 494 -2.26 -13.29 -21.39
N THR A 495 -2.51 -12.40 -20.44
CA THR A 495 -3.77 -12.27 -19.72
C THR A 495 -4.47 -11.01 -20.19
N LEU A 496 -5.62 -11.15 -20.87
CA LEU A 496 -6.43 -10.07 -21.40
C LEU A 496 -7.50 -9.65 -20.39
N VAL A 497 -7.42 -8.40 -19.92
CA VAL A 497 -8.36 -7.80 -18.98
C VAL A 497 -9.55 -7.20 -19.71
N CYS A 498 -10.75 -7.70 -19.39
CA CYS A 498 -12.02 -7.19 -19.89
C CYS A 498 -12.79 -6.50 -18.74
N ASP A 499 -12.71 -5.18 -18.69
CA ASP A 499 -13.47 -4.34 -17.76
C ASP A 499 -14.26 -3.29 -18.54
N ARG A 500 -15.52 -3.06 -18.14
CA ARG A 500 -16.44 -2.12 -18.79
C ARG A 500 -15.85 -0.73 -18.94
N ASP A 501 -15.20 -0.18 -17.91
CA ASP A 501 -14.69 1.19 -17.96
C ASP A 501 -13.45 1.25 -18.87
N ILE A 502 -12.57 0.25 -18.78
CA ILE A 502 -11.36 0.15 -19.62
C ILE A 502 -11.72 0.00 -21.10
N MET A 503 -12.71 -0.84 -21.43
CA MET A 503 -13.17 -1.07 -22.81
C MET A 503 -13.78 0.17 -23.49
N THR A 504 -14.00 1.27 -22.76
CA THR A 504 -14.43 2.55 -23.36
C THR A 504 -13.27 3.46 -23.76
N LEU A 505 -12.06 3.19 -23.27
CA LEU A 505 -10.88 4.02 -23.49
C LEU A 505 -10.24 3.69 -24.84
N ASP A 506 -9.87 4.72 -25.60
CA ASP A 506 -9.07 4.54 -26.82
C ASP A 506 -7.61 4.24 -26.45
N VAL A 507 -7.09 3.12 -26.96
CA VAL A 507 -5.76 2.60 -26.66
C VAL A 507 -4.89 2.40 -27.90
N GLU A 508 -5.36 2.73 -29.11
CA GLU A 508 -4.63 2.43 -30.34
C GLU A 508 -3.39 3.32 -30.52
N ASN A 509 -3.48 4.59 -30.10
CA ASN A 509 -2.37 5.56 -30.12
C ASN A 509 -2.42 6.48 -28.89
N PRO A 510 -2.15 5.97 -27.69
CA PRO A 510 -2.40 6.70 -26.46
C PRO A 510 -1.37 7.83 -26.27
N THR A 511 -1.87 9.02 -25.96
CA THR A 511 -1.04 10.12 -25.45
C THR A 511 -0.60 9.84 -24.01
N MET A 512 0.34 10.61 -23.46
CA MET A 512 0.69 10.47 -22.03
C MET A 512 -0.53 10.69 -21.11
N GLN A 513 -1.37 11.68 -21.43
CA GLN A 513 -2.61 11.90 -20.69
C GLN A 513 -3.56 10.69 -20.79
N THR A 514 -3.69 10.10 -21.98
CA THR A 514 -4.48 8.87 -22.18
C THR A 514 -3.92 7.71 -21.35
N MET A 515 -2.60 7.51 -21.35
CA MET A 515 -1.93 6.50 -20.54
C MET A 515 -2.19 6.71 -19.04
N GLU A 516 -2.10 7.95 -18.55
CA GLU A 516 -2.41 8.31 -17.17
C GLU A 516 -3.89 8.05 -16.84
N SER A 517 -4.83 8.40 -17.72
CA SER A 517 -6.26 8.08 -17.56
C SER A 517 -6.52 6.58 -17.54
N ILE A 518 -5.82 5.78 -18.35
CA ILE A 518 -5.91 4.31 -18.29
C ILE A 518 -5.43 3.79 -16.93
N LEU A 519 -4.27 4.23 -16.44
CA LEU A 519 -3.76 3.80 -15.14
C LEU A 519 -4.67 4.25 -13.98
N ALA A 520 -5.19 5.48 -14.04
CA ALA A 520 -6.18 5.98 -13.09
C ALA A 520 -7.43 5.11 -13.07
N THR A 521 -7.91 4.67 -14.24
CA THR A 521 -9.05 3.76 -14.37
C THR A 521 -8.74 2.39 -13.78
N VAL A 522 -7.58 1.80 -14.11
CA VAL A 522 -7.16 0.48 -13.60
C VAL A 522 -7.14 0.44 -12.06
N LEU A 523 -6.68 1.51 -11.41
CA LEU A 523 -6.62 1.60 -9.95
C LEU A 523 -8.00 1.41 -9.27
N VAL A 524 -9.08 1.89 -9.89
CA VAL A 524 -10.42 1.92 -9.28
C VAL A 524 -11.52 1.19 -10.08
N CYS A 525 -11.15 0.51 -11.17
CA CYS A 525 -12.08 -0.26 -11.99
C CYS A 525 -12.65 -1.47 -11.24
N ASP A 526 -13.78 -1.97 -11.73
CA ASP A 526 -14.50 -3.11 -11.15
C ASP A 526 -13.61 -4.37 -11.14
N TRP A 527 -12.76 -4.55 -12.16
CA TRP A 527 -11.82 -5.67 -12.23
C TRP A 527 -10.80 -5.67 -11.08
N ASN A 528 -10.15 -4.56 -10.74
CA ASN A 528 -9.06 -4.55 -9.74
C ASN A 528 -9.54 -4.76 -8.28
N VAL A 529 -10.83 -4.60 -8.03
CA VAL A 529 -11.42 -4.54 -6.68
C VAL A 529 -12.05 -5.86 -6.23
N ARG A 530 -12.03 -6.91 -7.06
CA ARG A 530 -12.61 -8.23 -6.74
C ARG A 530 -11.53 -9.26 -6.40
N ALA A 531 -11.93 -10.29 -5.64
CA ALA A 531 -11.01 -11.30 -5.14
C ALA A 531 -10.52 -12.28 -6.24
N TRP A 532 -11.41 -12.73 -7.14
CA TRP A 532 -11.05 -13.64 -8.23
C TRP A 532 -10.06 -13.00 -9.20
N THR A 533 -10.39 -11.82 -9.72
CA THR A 533 -9.55 -11.05 -10.64
C THR A 533 -8.21 -10.64 -10.03
N LEU A 534 -8.14 -10.44 -8.70
CA LEU A 534 -6.87 -10.28 -7.98
C LEU A 534 -5.99 -11.52 -8.12
N LEU A 535 -6.53 -12.71 -7.87
CA LEU A 535 -5.80 -13.98 -8.01
C LEU A 535 -5.29 -14.17 -9.44
N GLU A 536 -6.16 -13.92 -10.42
CA GLU A 536 -5.84 -14.04 -11.85
C GLU A 536 -4.69 -13.09 -12.23
N ALA A 537 -4.78 -11.83 -11.81
CA ALA A 537 -3.71 -10.85 -12.00
C ALA A 537 -2.41 -11.23 -11.28
N PHE A 538 -2.50 -11.83 -10.09
CA PHE A 538 -1.36 -12.29 -9.32
C PHE A 538 -0.58 -13.40 -10.04
N ARG A 539 -1.27 -14.21 -10.83
CA ARG A 539 -0.69 -15.34 -11.57
C ARG A 539 -0.27 -14.97 -12.99
N ALA A 540 -0.89 -13.93 -13.54
CA ALA A 540 -0.56 -13.41 -14.86
C ALA A 540 0.89 -12.91 -14.94
N THR A 541 1.59 -13.32 -16.00
CA THR A 541 2.96 -12.89 -16.30
C THR A 541 3.03 -11.70 -17.25
N ASN A 542 1.98 -11.50 -18.05
CA ASN A 542 1.88 -10.49 -19.09
C ASN A 542 0.43 -9.99 -19.21
N ILE A 543 0.11 -8.86 -18.57
CA ILE A 543 -1.24 -8.31 -18.51
C ILE A 543 -1.46 -7.31 -19.64
N HIS A 544 -2.49 -7.54 -20.44
CA HIS A 544 -2.97 -6.65 -21.50
C HIS A 544 -4.37 -6.17 -21.18
N LEU A 545 -4.68 -4.93 -21.54
CA LEU A 545 -5.97 -4.30 -21.34
C LEU A 545 -6.75 -4.29 -22.66
N LEU A 546 -8.01 -4.72 -22.62
CA LEU A 546 -8.92 -4.58 -23.76
C LEU A 546 -9.54 -3.19 -23.74
N GLY A 547 -9.12 -2.33 -24.65
CA GLY A 547 -9.67 -1.01 -24.87
C GLY A 547 -10.83 -1.00 -25.85
N LYS A 548 -11.19 0.22 -26.25
CA LYS A 548 -12.21 0.49 -27.26
C LYS A 548 -11.87 -0.18 -28.59
N ASP A 549 -12.91 -0.58 -29.32
CA ASP A 549 -12.80 -1.17 -30.66
C ASP A 549 -11.92 -2.43 -30.71
N ASP A 550 -11.88 -3.17 -29.59
CA ASP A 550 -11.12 -4.41 -29.38
C ASP A 550 -9.61 -4.26 -29.49
N LYS A 551 -9.10 -3.03 -29.37
CA LYS A 551 -7.66 -2.77 -29.35
C LYS A 551 -7.07 -3.17 -28.01
N THR A 552 -5.88 -3.75 -28.05
CA THR A 552 -5.19 -4.23 -26.85
C THR A 552 -3.94 -3.41 -26.58
N ILE A 553 -3.62 -3.24 -25.29
CA ILE A 553 -2.40 -2.54 -24.86
C ILE A 553 -1.78 -3.19 -23.63
N SER A 554 -0.46 -3.28 -23.61
CA SER A 554 0.32 -3.83 -22.49
C SER A 554 0.28 -2.89 -21.28
N LEU A 555 -0.17 -3.40 -20.14
CA LEU A 555 -0.17 -2.64 -18.88
C LEU A 555 1.26 -2.28 -18.45
N GLN A 556 2.22 -3.18 -18.70
CA GLN A 556 3.64 -2.96 -18.43
C GLN A 556 4.18 -1.76 -19.21
N ASP A 557 3.84 -1.66 -20.49
CA ASP A 557 4.35 -0.59 -21.36
C ASP A 557 3.76 0.77 -20.99
N ILE A 558 2.48 0.81 -20.61
CA ILE A 558 1.84 2.02 -20.08
C ILE A 558 2.52 2.44 -18.77
N LEU A 559 2.64 1.52 -17.81
CA LEU A 559 3.25 1.82 -16.51
C LEU A 559 4.71 2.27 -16.65
N MET A 560 5.45 1.66 -17.58
CA MET A 560 6.82 2.06 -17.88
C MET A 560 6.87 3.46 -18.52
N SER A 561 5.95 3.79 -19.41
CA SER A 561 5.87 5.11 -20.05
C SER A 561 5.53 6.22 -19.05
N VAL A 562 4.54 5.99 -18.18
CA VAL A 562 4.18 6.92 -17.10
C VAL A 562 5.33 7.06 -16.10
N TRP A 563 6.01 5.98 -15.74
CA TRP A 563 7.21 6.08 -14.91
C TRP A 563 8.32 6.90 -15.59
N ARG A 564 8.53 6.81 -16.91
CA ARG A 564 9.58 7.60 -17.59
C ARG A 564 9.25 9.08 -17.72
N SER A 565 7.98 9.40 -17.97
CA SER A 565 7.61 10.73 -18.49
C SER A 565 6.32 11.31 -17.92
N GLY A 566 5.45 10.52 -17.28
CA GLY A 566 4.17 10.96 -16.74
C GLY A 566 4.23 11.39 -15.27
N ASP A 567 3.08 11.58 -14.65
CA ASP A 567 2.95 12.02 -13.27
C ASP A 567 3.49 11.00 -12.24
N ILE A 568 4.39 11.45 -11.35
CA ILE A 568 5.02 10.59 -10.35
C ILE A 568 4.03 10.13 -9.27
N SER A 569 3.07 10.97 -8.88
CA SER A 569 2.06 10.61 -7.88
C SER A 569 1.22 9.43 -8.35
N LEU A 570 0.76 9.46 -9.61
CA LEU A 570 -0.05 8.40 -10.19
C LEU A 570 0.73 7.08 -10.30
N GLY A 571 1.98 7.12 -10.79
CA GLY A 571 2.83 5.93 -10.85
C GLY A 571 3.07 5.31 -9.47
N ASN A 572 3.29 6.14 -8.44
CA ASN A 572 3.50 5.67 -7.06
C ASN A 572 2.29 4.95 -6.47
N LEU A 573 1.07 5.25 -6.90
CA LEU A 573 -0.14 4.57 -6.42
C LEU A 573 -0.17 3.08 -6.79
N PHE A 574 0.63 2.61 -7.75
CA PHE A 574 0.73 1.18 -8.08
C PHE A 574 1.35 0.34 -6.95
N PHE A 575 2.03 0.94 -5.98
CA PHE A 575 2.44 0.21 -4.78
C PHE A 575 1.26 -0.23 -3.89
N THR A 576 0.07 0.37 -4.05
CA THR A 576 -1.16 -0.08 -3.38
C THR A 576 -1.71 -1.37 -3.98
N ILE A 577 -1.26 -1.72 -5.18
CA ILE A 577 -1.68 -2.88 -5.96
C ILE A 577 -0.48 -3.61 -6.57
N PRO A 578 0.43 -4.12 -5.73
CA PRO A 578 1.72 -4.66 -6.19
C PRO A 578 1.60 -5.85 -7.14
N HIS A 579 0.44 -6.53 -7.18
CA HIS A 579 0.14 -7.61 -8.11
C HIS A 579 0.00 -7.14 -9.57
N LEU A 580 -0.17 -5.84 -9.82
CA LEU A 580 -0.18 -5.27 -11.18
C LEU A 580 1.17 -4.71 -11.63
N ILE A 581 2.18 -4.70 -10.75
CA ILE A 581 3.53 -4.32 -11.14
C ILE A 581 4.18 -5.57 -11.78
N PRO A 582 4.58 -5.50 -13.07
CA PRO A 582 5.14 -6.64 -13.76
C PRO A 582 6.28 -7.29 -12.98
N THR A 583 6.14 -8.57 -12.70
CA THR A 583 7.23 -9.42 -12.19
C THR A 583 7.50 -10.51 -13.21
N PRO A 584 8.76 -10.79 -13.56
CA PRO A 584 9.11 -11.84 -14.50
C PRO A 584 8.83 -13.19 -13.83
N ASN A 585 8.81 -14.24 -14.66
CA ASN A 585 8.47 -15.66 -14.45
C ASN A 585 9.12 -16.39 -13.24
N HIS A 586 9.09 -15.80 -12.05
CA HIS A 586 9.52 -16.37 -10.77
C HIS A 586 8.38 -17.04 -10.03
N HIS A 587 7.21 -17.16 -10.66
CA HIS A 587 6.12 -17.96 -10.12
C HIS A 587 6.46 -19.44 -10.11
N ARG A 588 7.58 -19.90 -10.71
CA ARG A 588 8.10 -21.25 -10.51
C ARG A 588 9.48 -21.21 -9.85
N ALA A 589 9.54 -21.46 -8.55
CA ALA A 589 10.81 -21.62 -7.82
C ALA A 589 11.38 -23.01 -8.12
N SER A 590 12.64 -23.08 -8.54
CA SER A 590 13.35 -24.35 -8.60
C SER A 590 13.76 -24.75 -7.18
N ASP A 591 13.31 -25.90 -6.71
CA ASP A 591 13.81 -26.48 -5.47
C ASP A 591 15.27 -26.95 -5.63
N ARG A 592 15.87 -27.47 -4.55
CA ARG A 592 17.26 -27.97 -4.56
C ARG A 592 17.47 -29.18 -5.50
N GLU A 593 16.40 -29.81 -5.93
CA GLU A 593 16.37 -30.98 -6.81
C GLU A 593 16.05 -30.59 -8.27
N GLY A 594 15.80 -29.30 -8.53
CA GLY A 594 15.46 -28.76 -9.84
C GLY A 594 13.97 -28.80 -10.18
N ASN A 595 13.10 -29.22 -9.26
CA ASN A 595 11.65 -29.21 -9.48
C ASN A 595 11.11 -27.78 -9.39
N LYS A 596 10.30 -27.40 -10.37
CA LYS A 596 9.65 -26.10 -10.45
C LYS A 596 8.35 -26.13 -9.66
N THR A 597 8.29 -25.41 -8.54
CA THR A 597 7.09 -25.29 -7.67
C THR A 597 6.51 -23.89 -7.73
N LEU A 598 5.18 -23.77 -7.62
CA LEU A 598 4.53 -22.46 -7.69
C LEU A 598 5.00 -21.58 -6.52
N LYS A 599 5.42 -20.35 -6.80
CA LYS A 599 5.73 -19.36 -5.78
C LYS A 599 4.42 -18.86 -5.21
N THR A 600 4.11 -19.29 -4.00
CA THR A 600 2.91 -18.89 -3.28
C THR A 600 3.20 -17.76 -2.30
N LEU A 601 2.14 -17.05 -1.90
CA LEU A 601 2.20 -16.07 -0.84
C LEU A 601 2.21 -16.75 0.53
N ASP A 602 2.82 -16.07 1.50
CA ASP A 602 2.53 -16.36 2.90
C ASP A 602 1.05 -16.10 3.20
N VAL A 603 0.46 -16.93 4.07
CA VAL A 603 -0.97 -16.88 4.40
C VAL A 603 -1.43 -15.51 4.90
N ALA A 604 -0.60 -14.80 5.67
CA ALA A 604 -0.90 -13.46 6.15
C ALA A 604 -0.83 -12.42 5.03
N LYS A 605 0.14 -12.56 4.12
CA LYS A 605 0.27 -11.65 2.95
C LYS A 605 -0.89 -11.82 1.98
N ALA A 606 -1.31 -13.06 1.71
CA ALA A 606 -2.48 -13.33 0.89
C ALA A 606 -3.76 -12.75 1.50
N ALA A 607 -3.93 -12.88 2.82
CA ALA A 607 -5.06 -12.26 3.50
C ALA A 607 -4.99 -10.72 3.44
N ALA A 608 -3.80 -10.13 3.56
CA ALA A 608 -3.62 -8.67 3.50
C ALA A 608 -4.05 -8.07 2.16
N VAL A 609 -3.79 -8.75 1.04
CA VAL A 609 -4.23 -8.30 -0.30
C VAL A 609 -5.73 -8.57 -0.55
N LEU A 610 -6.31 -9.55 0.14
CA LEU A 610 -7.74 -9.89 0.05
C LEU A 610 -8.63 -9.16 1.04
N LYS A 611 -8.09 -8.52 2.09
CA LYS A 611 -8.84 -7.99 3.26
C LYS A 611 -10.09 -7.16 2.95
N ASN A 612 -10.09 -6.44 1.82
CA ASN A 612 -11.13 -5.51 1.38
C ASN A 612 -11.67 -5.91 -0.02
N ARG A 613 -11.32 -7.09 -0.53
CA ARG A 613 -11.78 -7.64 -1.80
C ARG A 613 -12.63 -8.86 -1.51
N HIS A 614 -13.84 -8.88 -2.04
CA HIS A 614 -14.81 -9.93 -1.76
C HIS A 614 -15.10 -10.72 -3.03
N ALA A 615 -15.29 -12.02 -2.88
CA ALA A 615 -15.93 -12.82 -3.92
C ALA A 615 -17.44 -12.61 -3.90
N SER A 616 -18.10 -12.81 -5.04
CA SER A 616 -19.58 -12.75 -5.12
C SER A 616 -20.25 -13.94 -4.41
N ARG A 617 -19.53 -15.04 -4.22
CA ARG A 617 -19.99 -16.22 -3.46
C ARG A 617 -19.20 -16.31 -2.15
N PRO A 618 -19.86 -16.43 -0.98
CA PRO A 618 -19.17 -16.47 0.31
C PRO A 618 -18.10 -17.57 0.43
N ASP A 619 -18.34 -18.74 -0.17
CA ASP A 619 -17.41 -19.87 -0.09
C ASP A 619 -16.20 -19.73 -1.01
N ASP A 620 -16.22 -18.82 -1.98
CA ASP A 620 -15.09 -18.62 -2.88
C ASP A 620 -13.92 -17.91 -2.18
N ASP A 621 -14.17 -17.12 -1.13
CA ASP A 621 -13.12 -16.38 -0.41
C ASP A 621 -12.02 -17.30 0.13
N ILE A 622 -12.39 -18.50 0.64
CA ILE A 622 -11.41 -19.47 1.14
C ILE A 622 -10.67 -20.19 0.01
N VAL A 623 -11.36 -20.48 -1.09
CA VAL A 623 -10.77 -21.10 -2.28
C VAL A 623 -9.72 -20.16 -2.87
N ILE A 624 -10.04 -18.89 -3.06
CA ILE A 624 -9.12 -17.86 -3.57
C ILE A 624 -7.94 -17.68 -2.62
N TRP A 625 -8.20 -17.57 -1.31
CA TRP A 625 -7.14 -17.44 -0.31
C TRP A 625 -6.17 -18.62 -0.35
N SER A 626 -6.68 -19.84 -0.47
CA SER A 626 -5.86 -21.04 -0.58
C SER A 626 -5.04 -21.06 -1.88
N LEU A 627 -5.63 -20.70 -3.03
CA LEU A 627 -4.93 -20.64 -4.32
C LEU A 627 -3.81 -19.59 -4.37
N LEU A 628 -3.88 -18.54 -3.54
CA LEU A 628 -2.77 -17.59 -3.37
C LEU A 628 -1.61 -18.20 -2.55
N CYS A 629 -1.92 -19.03 -1.55
CA CYS A 629 -0.96 -19.55 -0.57
C CYS A 629 -0.43 -20.96 -0.88
N GLU A 630 -1.14 -21.68 -1.71
CA GLU A 630 -0.93 -23.09 -2.03
C GLU A 630 -1.07 -23.32 -3.54
N GLU A 631 -0.56 -24.45 -4.02
CA GLU A 631 -0.74 -24.86 -5.41
C GLU A 631 -2.18 -25.31 -5.68
N LYS A 632 -2.79 -26.01 -4.71
CA LYS A 632 -4.13 -26.59 -4.82
C LYS A 632 -5.14 -25.87 -3.94
N PRO A 633 -6.41 -25.78 -4.39
CA PRO A 633 -7.46 -25.13 -3.62
C PRO A 633 -7.87 -25.96 -2.40
N SER A 634 -8.15 -25.26 -1.30
CA SER A 634 -8.84 -25.78 -0.12
C SER A 634 -10.27 -25.27 -0.10
N GLN A 635 -11.24 -26.17 0.09
CA GLN A 635 -12.67 -25.83 0.10
C GLN A 635 -13.15 -25.32 1.46
N THR A 636 -12.41 -25.63 2.53
CA THR A 636 -12.78 -25.20 3.89
C THR A 636 -11.61 -24.54 4.60
N PRO A 637 -11.87 -23.66 5.59
CA PRO A 637 -10.80 -23.04 6.37
C PRO A 637 -9.99 -24.07 7.15
N LYS A 638 -10.64 -25.15 7.60
CA LYS A 638 -9.98 -26.27 8.24
C LYS A 638 -8.93 -26.89 7.32
N ASP A 639 -9.30 -27.18 6.07
CA ASP A 639 -8.41 -27.86 5.13
C ASP A 639 -7.19 -26.99 4.81
N LEU A 640 -7.38 -25.68 4.62
CA LEU A 640 -6.28 -24.73 4.43
C LEU A 640 -5.29 -24.71 5.60
N TRP A 641 -5.79 -24.63 6.84
CA TRP A 641 -4.89 -24.55 7.98
C TRP A 641 -4.23 -25.90 8.29
N VAL A 642 -4.91 -27.01 8.01
CA VAL A 642 -4.34 -28.36 8.13
C VAL A 642 -3.27 -28.61 7.07
N SER A 643 -3.48 -28.20 5.81
CA SER A 643 -2.46 -28.32 4.76
C SER A 643 -1.22 -27.50 5.11
N ILE A 644 -1.40 -26.25 5.58
CA ILE A 644 -0.31 -25.39 6.07
C ILE A 644 0.45 -26.03 7.26
N GLN A 645 -0.25 -26.69 8.19
CA GLN A 645 0.35 -27.43 9.31
C GLN A 645 1.17 -28.65 8.88
N GLN A 646 0.78 -29.30 7.79
CA GLN A 646 1.39 -30.54 7.29
C GLN A 646 2.63 -30.30 6.42
N LYS A 647 2.85 -29.09 5.92
CA LYS A 647 4.08 -28.73 5.21
C LYS A 647 5.28 -28.99 6.13
N ASN A 648 6.24 -29.82 5.70
CA ASN A 648 7.43 -30.24 6.47
C ASN A 648 8.43 -29.11 6.79
N VAL A 649 8.06 -27.85 6.53
CA VAL A 649 8.82 -26.65 6.82
C VAL A 649 8.20 -26.01 8.06
N ARG A 650 9.00 -25.39 8.94
CA ARG A 650 8.46 -24.59 10.07
C ARG A 650 7.61 -23.45 9.51
N THR A 651 6.31 -23.66 9.36
CA THR A 651 5.40 -22.61 8.91
C THR A 651 5.21 -21.61 10.04
N GLU A 652 5.51 -20.35 9.76
CA GLU A 652 5.41 -19.26 10.70
C GLU A 652 4.35 -18.26 10.24
N VAL A 653 3.66 -17.63 11.18
CA VAL A 653 2.67 -16.58 10.91
C VAL A 653 2.94 -15.39 11.83
N SER A 654 2.77 -14.18 11.31
CA SER A 654 2.92 -12.95 12.11
C SER A 654 1.88 -12.90 13.24
N THR A 655 2.31 -12.64 14.47
CA THR A 655 1.38 -12.47 15.60
C THR A 655 0.50 -11.22 15.45
N ALA A 656 0.98 -10.20 14.71
CA ALA A 656 0.21 -9.01 14.39
C ALA A 656 -0.98 -9.33 13.49
N PHE A 657 -0.77 -10.13 12.45
CA PHE A 657 -1.84 -10.57 11.54
C PHE A 657 -3.03 -11.21 12.28
N LEU A 658 -2.75 -11.93 13.37
CA LEU A 658 -3.78 -12.57 14.19
C LEU A 658 -4.58 -11.59 15.07
N MET A 659 -4.17 -10.33 15.21
CA MET A 659 -4.92 -9.30 15.96
C MET A 659 -6.03 -8.68 15.08
N SER A 660 -6.90 -9.53 14.55
CA SER A 660 -8.02 -9.15 13.69
C SER A 660 -9.36 -9.59 14.28
N LYS A 661 -10.43 -8.85 13.96
CA LYS A 661 -11.81 -9.24 14.32
C LYS A 661 -12.40 -10.32 13.40
N ALA A 662 -11.60 -10.91 12.50
CA ALA A 662 -12.06 -11.98 11.62
C ALA A 662 -12.54 -13.21 12.44
N PRO A 663 -13.60 -13.92 12.01
CA PRO A 663 -14.05 -15.13 12.68
C PRO A 663 -12.93 -16.17 12.76
N ARG A 664 -12.98 -17.04 13.78
CA ARG A 664 -11.97 -18.06 14.04
C ARG A 664 -12.53 -19.46 13.84
N VAL A 665 -11.70 -20.38 13.36
CA VAL A 665 -12.07 -21.79 13.13
C VAL A 665 -12.59 -22.39 14.44
N GLN A 666 -13.83 -22.89 14.42
CA GLN A 666 -14.50 -23.46 15.59
C GLN A 666 -14.42 -24.99 15.59
N GLY A 667 -14.36 -25.59 16.78
CA GLY A 667 -14.48 -27.04 16.96
C GLY A 667 -13.32 -27.89 16.42
N VAL A 668 -12.26 -27.29 15.91
CA VAL A 668 -11.07 -28.00 15.42
C VAL A 668 -9.90 -27.81 16.40
N PRO A 669 -9.43 -28.89 17.06
CA PRO A 669 -8.31 -28.80 17.99
C PRO A 669 -7.04 -28.27 17.32
N GLY A 670 -6.36 -27.31 17.95
CA GLY A 670 -5.13 -26.71 17.44
C GLY A 670 -5.35 -25.50 16.52
N LEU A 671 -6.59 -25.12 16.21
CA LEU A 671 -6.91 -24.07 15.23
C LEU A 671 -7.81 -22.95 15.79
N SER A 672 -8.04 -22.88 17.10
CA SER A 672 -8.91 -21.83 17.66
C SER A 672 -8.42 -20.40 17.38
N TRP A 673 -7.12 -20.22 17.17
CA TRP A 673 -6.47 -18.94 16.84
C TRP A 673 -6.56 -18.57 15.36
N ALA A 674 -6.91 -19.51 14.49
CA ALA A 674 -6.78 -19.38 13.03
C ALA A 674 -8.00 -18.67 12.42
N PRO A 675 -7.82 -17.61 11.61
CA PRO A 675 -8.92 -16.95 10.89
C PRO A 675 -9.65 -17.89 9.92
N MET A 676 -10.98 -17.79 9.84
CA MET A 676 -11.81 -18.57 8.90
C MET A 676 -11.77 -18.02 7.48
N ARG A 677 -11.47 -16.74 7.31
CA ARG A 677 -11.52 -16.02 6.04
C ARG A 677 -10.54 -14.86 6.05
N PRO A 678 -10.11 -14.37 4.87
CA PRO A 678 -9.12 -13.29 4.77
C PRO A 678 -9.71 -11.89 5.01
N ASN A 679 -11.02 -11.72 4.78
CA ASN A 679 -11.78 -10.46 4.88
C ASN A 679 -12.58 -10.36 6.21
N LEU A 680 -13.01 -9.15 6.56
CA LEU A 680 -13.87 -8.93 7.73
C LEU A 680 -15.31 -9.38 7.42
N PRO A 681 -16.07 -9.81 8.45
CA PRO A 681 -17.51 -10.02 8.32
C PRO A 681 -18.21 -8.79 7.77
N THR A 682 -19.27 -9.03 7.02
CA THR A 682 -20.18 -7.99 6.53
C THR A 682 -21.06 -7.48 7.68
N GLU A 683 -21.56 -6.24 7.60
CA GLU A 683 -22.45 -5.67 8.64
C GLU A 683 -23.70 -6.54 8.88
N SER A 684 -24.21 -7.21 7.85
CA SER A 684 -25.38 -8.10 7.96
C SER A 684 -25.12 -9.37 8.77
N GLU A 685 -23.85 -9.78 8.92
CA GLU A 685 -23.49 -11.01 9.64
C GLU A 685 -23.37 -10.80 11.16
N TYR A 686 -23.30 -9.55 11.66
CA TYR A 686 -23.20 -9.26 13.10
C TYR A 686 -23.83 -7.93 13.53
N SER A 687 -24.60 -7.95 14.62
CA SER A 687 -25.29 -6.79 15.22
C SER A 687 -24.40 -5.85 16.07
N ILE A 688 -23.09 -5.83 15.85
CA ILE A 688 -22.15 -5.09 16.69
C ILE A 688 -21.36 -4.11 15.81
N ASP A 689 -21.39 -2.84 16.17
CA ASP A 689 -20.55 -1.76 15.64
C ASP A 689 -19.07 -2.17 15.73
N PHE A 690 -18.54 -2.73 14.64
CA PHE A 690 -17.15 -3.11 14.55
C PHE A 690 -16.43 -2.12 13.65
N GLY A 691 -15.68 -1.19 14.26
CA GLY A 691 -14.70 -0.41 13.50
C GLY A 691 -13.77 -1.32 12.70
N ASN A 692 -13.58 -1.00 11.42
CA ASN A 692 -12.72 -1.67 10.45
C ASN A 692 -11.27 -1.67 10.94
N SER A 693 -10.83 -2.71 11.66
CA SER A 693 -9.42 -2.83 12.03
C SER A 693 -8.90 -4.24 11.75
N PHE A 694 -8.27 -4.36 10.58
CA PHE A 694 -7.17 -5.30 10.39
C PHE A 694 -5.86 -4.63 10.83
N THR A 695 -5.17 -5.27 11.76
CA THR A 695 -3.75 -4.98 11.97
C THR A 695 -2.96 -5.64 10.84
N ILE A 696 -2.60 -4.84 9.85
CA ILE A 696 -1.68 -5.26 8.78
C ILE A 696 -0.37 -5.73 9.42
N ASP A 697 0.19 -6.78 8.82
CA ASP A 697 1.46 -7.42 9.18
C ASP A 697 2.52 -6.39 9.59
N HIS A 698 2.73 -6.26 10.90
CA HIS A 698 3.87 -5.53 11.40
C HIS A 698 5.04 -6.50 11.35
N ASP A 699 5.90 -6.37 10.32
CA ASP A 699 7.15 -7.14 10.16
C ASP A 699 8.05 -7.11 11.42
N ASN A 700 7.85 -6.14 12.32
CA ASN A 700 8.55 -6.00 13.61
C ASN A 700 7.95 -6.86 14.74
N CYS A 701 6.79 -7.48 14.53
CA CYS A 701 6.16 -8.37 15.49
C CYS A 701 6.75 -9.78 15.41
N THR A 702 6.82 -10.43 16.56
CA THR A 702 7.29 -11.81 16.65
C THR A 702 6.41 -12.72 15.80
N LYS A 703 7.02 -13.70 15.13
CA LYS A 703 6.28 -14.74 14.43
C LYS A 703 5.95 -15.90 15.35
N GLY A 704 4.76 -16.49 15.16
CA GLY A 704 4.34 -17.72 15.80
C GLY A 704 4.57 -18.92 14.89
N THR A 705 4.98 -20.06 15.45
CA THR A 705 5.10 -21.31 14.71
C THR A 705 3.80 -22.09 14.80
N ILE A 706 3.34 -22.51 13.63
CA ILE A 706 2.17 -23.35 13.46
C ILE A 706 2.61 -24.80 13.67
N THR A 707 1.96 -25.52 14.58
CA THR A 707 2.23 -26.93 14.89
C THR A 707 0.93 -27.74 14.88
N LYS A 708 1.04 -29.08 14.81
CA LYS A 708 -0.12 -29.98 14.97
C LYS A 708 -0.90 -29.80 16.28
N ARG A 709 -0.26 -29.21 17.31
CA ARG A 709 -0.87 -28.96 18.63
C ARG A 709 -1.52 -27.58 18.74
N GLY A 710 -1.23 -26.68 17.81
CA GLY A 710 -1.61 -25.27 17.89
C GLY A 710 -0.50 -24.29 17.50
N LEU A 711 -0.73 -23.02 17.79
CA LEU A 711 0.20 -21.94 17.55
C LEU A 711 1.09 -21.72 18.79
N ILE A 712 2.41 -21.72 18.58
CA ILE A 712 3.38 -21.36 19.61
C ILE A 712 4.02 -20.03 19.23
N ALA A 713 3.77 -18.99 20.03
CA ALA A 713 4.37 -17.67 19.79
C ALA A 713 4.68 -16.93 21.08
N LYS A 714 5.53 -15.90 20.97
CA LYS A 714 5.83 -14.97 22.06
C LYS A 714 4.81 -13.83 22.04
N TRP A 715 4.18 -13.57 23.18
CA TRP A 715 3.15 -12.55 23.36
C TRP A 715 3.48 -11.70 24.57
N ARG A 716 2.96 -10.47 24.63
CA ARG A 716 2.75 -9.80 25.91
C ARG A 716 1.44 -10.32 26.48
N ILE A 717 1.45 -10.84 27.71
CA ILE A 717 0.29 -11.49 28.33
C ILE A 717 0.00 -10.93 29.72
N ALA A 718 -1.27 -10.79 30.05
CA ALA A 718 -1.78 -10.57 31.41
C ALA A 718 -2.82 -11.66 31.73
N ILE A 719 -2.58 -12.45 32.77
CA ILE A 719 -3.43 -13.57 33.18
C ILE A 719 -4.26 -13.18 34.41
N PHE A 720 -5.52 -13.59 34.46
CA PHE A 720 -6.44 -13.29 35.56
C PHE A 720 -7.38 -14.46 35.86
N PRO A 721 -7.78 -14.68 37.13
CA PRO A 721 -8.72 -15.73 37.50
C PRO A 721 -10.16 -15.34 37.15
N MET A 722 -11.01 -16.34 36.85
CA MET A 722 -12.43 -16.11 36.50
C MET A 722 -13.34 -15.84 37.72
N ASN A 723 -12.85 -16.06 38.94
CA ASN A 723 -13.58 -15.79 40.19
C ASN A 723 -13.67 -14.29 40.55
N LEU A 724 -13.41 -13.38 39.60
CA LEU A 724 -13.53 -11.93 39.80
C LEU A 724 -14.95 -11.51 40.22
N LYS A 725 -15.99 -12.30 39.90
CA LYS A 725 -17.39 -12.02 40.28
C LYS A 725 -17.62 -12.00 41.80
N SER A 726 -16.84 -12.74 42.60
CA SER A 726 -17.03 -12.82 44.06
C SER A 726 -16.21 -11.80 44.86
N THR A 727 -15.35 -11.02 44.21
CA THR A 727 -14.42 -10.07 44.86
C THR A 727 -14.75 -8.60 44.58
N VAL A 728 -15.78 -8.31 43.80
CA VAL A 728 -16.19 -6.92 43.50
C VAL A 728 -17.06 -6.36 44.63
N ASN A 729 -16.41 -5.90 45.70
CA ASN A 729 -16.98 -4.78 46.45
C ASN A 729 -16.83 -3.53 45.54
N LEU A 730 -17.95 -3.04 44.99
CA LEU A 730 -17.95 -2.10 43.86
C LEU A 730 -17.26 -0.75 44.12
N ALA A 731 -16.95 -0.38 45.37
CA ALA A 731 -16.41 0.94 45.69
C ALA A 731 -14.87 1.09 45.58
N SER A 732 -14.07 0.01 45.67
CA SER A 732 -12.60 0.11 45.79
C SER A 732 -11.79 -0.55 44.66
N THR A 733 -12.45 -1.10 43.64
CA THR A 733 -11.77 -1.81 42.53
C THR A 733 -11.33 -0.86 41.41
N SER A 734 -10.13 -1.07 40.88
CA SER A 734 -9.60 -0.28 39.74
C SER A 734 -10.52 -0.38 38.51
N LYS A 735 -10.54 0.68 37.68
CA LYS A 735 -11.32 0.67 36.42
C LYS A 735 -10.96 -0.52 35.52
N SER A 736 -9.68 -0.89 35.48
CA SER A 736 -9.17 -2.05 34.75
C SER A 736 -9.73 -3.37 35.27
N THR A 737 -9.88 -3.55 36.58
CA THR A 737 -10.50 -4.76 37.17
C THR A 737 -11.96 -4.90 36.80
N ARG A 738 -12.73 -3.79 36.77
CA ARG A 738 -14.13 -3.81 36.32
C ARG A 738 -14.23 -4.18 34.83
N HIS A 739 -13.35 -3.61 34.01
CA HIS A 739 -13.29 -3.91 32.58
C HIS A 739 -12.95 -5.39 32.32
N LEU A 740 -12.00 -5.96 33.06
CA LEU A 740 -11.69 -7.40 33.04
C LEU A 740 -12.90 -8.25 33.44
N GLY A 741 -13.69 -7.81 34.43
CA GLY A 741 -14.94 -8.46 34.81
C GLY A 741 -15.96 -8.52 33.67
N THR A 742 -16.09 -7.43 32.90
CA THR A 742 -16.94 -7.38 31.70
C THR A 742 -16.43 -8.29 30.58
N LEU A 743 -15.11 -8.36 30.37
CA LEU A 743 -14.53 -9.29 29.39
C LEU A 743 -14.76 -10.75 29.81
N ALA A 744 -14.60 -11.04 31.09
CA ALA A 744 -14.83 -12.36 31.66
C ALA A 744 -16.28 -12.83 31.47
N SER A 745 -17.26 -11.96 31.73
CA SER A 745 -18.68 -12.28 31.55
C SER A 745 -19.05 -12.49 30.07
N ARG A 746 -18.40 -11.75 29.15
CA ARG A 746 -18.69 -11.81 27.71
C ARG A 746 -18.02 -12.98 27.00
N TYR A 747 -16.73 -13.23 27.23
CA TYR A 747 -15.94 -14.15 26.40
C TYR A 747 -15.54 -15.45 27.10
N LEU A 748 -15.51 -15.48 28.43
CA LEU A 748 -14.82 -16.54 29.18
C LEU A 748 -15.75 -17.41 30.02
N GLN A 749 -17.03 -17.48 29.67
CA GLN A 749 -17.97 -18.38 30.33
C GLN A 749 -17.51 -19.85 30.18
N GLY A 750 -17.42 -20.57 31.30
CA GLY A 750 -16.95 -21.97 31.32
C GLY A 750 -15.43 -22.15 31.30
N TYR A 751 -14.64 -21.07 31.45
CA TYR A 751 -13.20 -21.13 31.69
C TYR A 751 -12.86 -20.83 33.16
N ARG A 752 -11.71 -21.31 33.63
CA ARG A 752 -11.23 -21.08 35.00
C ARG A 752 -10.27 -19.88 35.08
N TRP A 753 -9.51 -19.69 34.02
CA TRP A 753 -8.57 -18.58 33.86
C TRP A 753 -8.80 -17.88 32.53
N GLY A 754 -8.62 -16.57 32.54
CA GLY A 754 -8.59 -15.71 31.37
C GLY A 754 -7.20 -15.13 31.16
N ALA A 755 -6.87 -14.82 29.92
CA ALA A 755 -5.71 -14.00 29.60
C ALA A 755 -6.03 -12.99 28.50
N ILE A 756 -5.35 -11.85 28.58
CA ILE A 756 -5.29 -10.85 27.52
C ILE A 756 -3.90 -10.92 26.91
N ILE A 757 -3.81 -11.00 25.58
CA ILE A 757 -2.55 -11.03 24.85
C ILE A 757 -2.42 -9.91 23.82
N GLN A 758 -1.17 -9.53 23.55
CA GLN A 758 -0.77 -8.60 22.50
C GLN A 758 0.51 -9.07 21.79
N PRO A 759 0.70 -8.75 20.50
CA PRO A 759 1.92 -9.08 19.79
C PRO A 759 3.14 -8.53 20.52
N SER A 760 4.18 -9.36 20.68
CA SER A 760 5.48 -8.87 21.11
C SER A 760 6.22 -8.28 19.91
N GLN A 761 7.01 -7.23 20.13
CA GLN A 761 7.98 -6.76 19.14
C GLN A 761 9.29 -7.54 19.27
N ASP A 762 10.04 -7.70 18.18
CA ASP A 762 11.40 -8.23 18.23
C ASP A 762 12.30 -7.24 18.99
N ALA A 763 13.20 -7.75 19.83
CA ALA A 763 14.07 -6.93 20.69
C ALA A 763 15.03 -6.03 19.90
N ARG A 764 15.10 -6.17 18.57
CA ARG A 764 15.86 -5.26 17.70
C ARG A 764 15.13 -3.96 17.37
N SER A 765 13.84 -3.83 17.69
CA SER A 765 13.02 -2.63 17.43
C SER A 765 12.61 -1.89 18.71
N PHE A 766 13.55 -1.64 19.63
CA PHE A 766 13.33 -1.05 20.96
C PHE A 766 12.57 0.29 21.01
N LEU A 767 12.28 0.94 19.87
CA LEU A 767 11.75 2.30 19.79
C LEU A 767 10.25 2.41 19.43
N ASP A 768 9.50 1.30 19.36
CA ASP A 768 8.23 1.26 18.62
C ASP A 768 6.95 0.96 19.43
N LEU A 769 6.96 1.19 20.75
CA LEU A 769 5.81 0.95 21.65
C LEU A 769 4.52 1.71 21.27
N GLY A 770 4.61 2.76 20.45
CA GLY A 770 3.48 3.61 20.06
C GLY A 770 2.67 3.13 18.85
N GLN A 771 3.08 2.08 18.15
CA GLN A 771 2.50 1.70 16.84
C GLN A 771 1.46 0.57 16.88
N LEU A 772 1.31 -0.16 17.98
CA LEU A 772 0.25 -1.19 18.12
C LEU A 772 -1.17 -0.59 18.27
N LYS A 773 -1.32 0.74 18.30
CA LYS A 773 -2.61 1.44 18.34
C LYS A 773 -3.32 1.38 16.97
N LYS A 774 -3.88 0.23 16.62
CA LYS A 774 -4.86 0.10 15.53
C LYS A 774 -6.22 -0.36 16.08
N GLY A 775 -6.89 0.58 16.72
CA GLY A 775 -8.35 0.71 16.80
C GLY A 775 -8.68 2.15 16.35
N THR A 776 -9.94 2.56 16.35
CA THR A 776 -10.35 3.92 15.94
C THR A 776 -9.61 5.00 16.75
N ALA A 777 -8.49 5.49 16.22
CA ALA A 777 -7.52 6.48 16.73
C ALA A 777 -7.02 6.41 18.21
N GLU A 778 -7.69 5.69 19.11
CA GLU A 778 -7.50 5.78 20.57
C GLU A 778 -7.66 4.44 21.32
N ASN A 779 -8.09 3.39 20.63
CA ASN A 779 -8.30 2.06 21.22
C ASN A 779 -7.25 1.05 20.73
N LEU A 780 -7.03 0.01 21.53
CA LEU A 780 -5.99 -0.99 21.31
C LEU A 780 -6.61 -2.39 21.18
N LEU A 781 -6.31 -3.11 20.10
CA LEU A 781 -6.77 -4.48 19.96
C LEU A 781 -5.98 -5.42 20.88
N VAL A 782 -6.72 -6.30 21.56
CA VAL A 782 -6.19 -7.36 22.40
C VAL A 782 -6.93 -8.66 22.11
N ALA A 783 -6.22 -9.79 22.06
CA ALA A 783 -6.90 -11.08 21.99
C ALA A 783 -7.15 -11.63 23.40
N ILE A 784 -8.29 -12.30 23.54
CA ILE A 784 -8.76 -12.90 24.78
C ILE A 784 -8.59 -14.40 24.66
N LEU A 785 -7.95 -15.00 25.66
CA LEU A 785 -7.72 -16.44 25.76
C LEU A 785 -8.39 -17.00 27.01
N GLY A 786 -8.89 -18.23 26.92
CA GLY A 786 -9.43 -18.98 28.06
C GLY A 786 -8.70 -20.30 28.27
N THR A 787 -8.56 -20.74 29.51
CA THR A 787 -8.15 -22.12 29.82
C THR A 787 -8.99 -22.71 30.96
N ARG A 788 -9.26 -24.02 30.84
CA ARG A 788 -9.94 -24.83 31.86
C ARG A 788 -8.96 -25.52 32.80
N ASP A 789 -7.67 -25.39 32.54
CA ASP A 789 -6.63 -26.06 33.30
C ASP A 789 -6.67 -25.64 34.77
N GLN A 790 -6.52 -26.63 35.66
CA GLN A 790 -6.63 -26.40 37.10
C GLN A 790 -5.41 -25.67 37.69
N ARG A 791 -4.26 -25.77 37.01
CA ARG A 791 -2.98 -25.17 37.39
C ARG A 791 -2.43 -24.43 36.18
N ILE A 792 -1.94 -23.22 36.40
CA ILE A 792 -1.07 -22.52 35.44
C ILE A 792 0.36 -22.84 35.86
N GLU A 793 1.14 -23.50 35.01
CA GLU A 793 2.54 -23.78 35.30
C GLU A 793 3.35 -22.46 35.47
N PRO A 794 4.45 -22.45 36.25
CA PRO A 794 5.30 -21.28 36.41
C PRO A 794 5.91 -20.80 35.08
N LEU A 795 6.08 -19.48 35.00
CA LEU A 795 5.91 -18.67 33.79
C LEU A 795 7.20 -18.42 32.99
N TYR A 796 8.02 -19.46 32.80
CA TYR A 796 9.24 -19.39 31.99
C TYR A 796 9.54 -20.77 31.35
N THR A 797 8.71 -21.20 30.40
CA THR A 797 8.98 -22.42 29.62
C THR A 797 9.65 -22.04 28.29
N PRO A 798 10.92 -22.42 28.05
CA PRO A 798 11.57 -22.26 26.75
C PRO A 798 10.74 -22.86 25.60
N ARG A 799 10.76 -22.21 24.41
CA ARG A 799 10.03 -22.64 23.20
C ARG A 799 10.20 -24.13 22.87
N ASN A 800 11.41 -24.66 23.06
CA ASN A 800 11.73 -26.07 22.77
C ASN A 800 11.02 -27.04 23.74
N LEU A 801 10.83 -26.64 25.00
CA LEU A 801 10.15 -27.45 26.00
C LEU A 801 8.62 -27.41 25.80
N LEU A 802 8.04 -26.30 25.34
CA LEU A 802 6.61 -26.24 24.99
C LEU A 802 6.25 -27.16 23.82
N MET A 803 7.15 -27.29 22.83
CA MET A 803 6.95 -28.22 21.72
C MET A 803 6.91 -29.68 22.17
N GLN A 804 7.69 -30.04 23.19
CA GLN A 804 7.87 -31.42 23.66
C GLN A 804 7.04 -31.79 24.89
N ASN A 805 6.56 -30.82 25.67
CA ASN A 805 5.82 -31.07 26.90
C ASN A 805 4.32 -31.31 26.61
N PRO A 806 3.78 -32.53 26.77
CA PRO A 806 2.37 -32.82 26.57
C PRO A 806 1.46 -32.14 27.61
N ASN A 807 2.01 -31.76 28.77
CA ASN A 807 1.29 -31.14 29.89
C ASN A 807 1.28 -29.60 29.85
N ALA A 808 1.88 -28.97 28.82
CA ALA A 808 1.86 -27.52 28.68
C ALA A 808 0.42 -26.98 28.71
N THR A 809 0.19 -25.93 29.51
CA THR A 809 -1.12 -25.27 29.63
C THR A 809 -1.67 -24.90 28.27
N LYS A 810 -2.90 -25.35 27.97
CA LYS A 810 -3.54 -25.12 26.68
C LYS A 810 -4.45 -23.91 26.78
N TRP A 811 -4.16 -22.90 25.97
CA TRP A 811 -5.00 -21.72 25.84
C TRP A 811 -5.89 -21.85 24.62
N THR A 812 -7.18 -21.51 24.76
CA THR A 812 -8.11 -21.40 23.63
C THR A 812 -8.33 -19.94 23.31
N TRP A 813 -8.23 -19.57 22.03
CA TRP A 813 -8.57 -18.23 21.59
C TRP A 813 -10.09 -18.06 21.58
N VAL A 814 -10.61 -17.12 22.36
CA VAL A 814 -12.06 -16.92 22.50
C VAL A 814 -12.58 -15.68 21.80
N GLY A 815 -11.71 -14.72 21.47
CA GLY A 815 -12.12 -13.53 20.74
C GLY A 815 -11.05 -12.42 20.71
N VAL A 816 -11.37 -11.33 20.02
CA VAL A 816 -10.57 -10.10 20.02
C VAL A 816 -11.43 -8.96 20.54
N HIS A 817 -10.86 -8.13 21.41
CA HIS A 817 -11.54 -7.02 22.05
C HIS A 817 -10.79 -5.71 21.79
N GLU A 818 -11.54 -4.63 21.62
CA GLU A 818 -11.01 -3.28 21.47
C GLU A 818 -10.92 -2.61 22.85
N TRP A 819 -9.71 -2.56 23.39
CA TRP A 819 -9.42 -1.97 24.70
C TRP A 819 -9.43 -0.44 24.61
N GLN A 820 -10.37 0.18 25.30
CA GLN A 820 -10.54 1.63 25.30
C GLN A 820 -9.59 2.26 26.33
N ALA A 821 -8.39 2.65 25.87
CA ALA A 821 -7.31 3.15 26.73
C ALA A 821 -7.68 4.41 27.52
N LYS A 822 -8.64 5.21 27.02
CA LYS A 822 -9.20 6.36 27.75
C LYS A 822 -10.05 5.97 28.96
N GLN A 823 -10.63 4.76 28.96
CA GLN A 823 -11.54 4.31 30.01
C GLN A 823 -10.83 3.51 31.10
N ALA A 824 -9.83 2.70 30.73
CA ALA A 824 -9.04 1.90 31.67
C ALA A 824 -7.61 1.69 31.17
N GLU A 825 -6.65 1.68 32.09
CA GLU A 825 -5.27 1.29 31.81
C GLU A 825 -5.19 -0.22 31.55
N LEU A 826 -4.31 -0.63 30.63
CA LEU A 826 -4.05 -2.06 30.43
C LEU A 826 -3.42 -2.65 31.69
N PRO A 827 -3.81 -3.89 32.07
CA PRO A 827 -3.09 -4.60 33.11
C PRO A 827 -1.62 -4.77 32.72
N LEU A 828 -0.73 -4.84 33.72
CA LEU A 828 0.70 -5.06 33.47
C LEU A 828 0.90 -6.35 32.67
N MET A 829 1.41 -6.22 31.44
CA MET A 829 1.63 -7.35 30.54
C MET A 829 3.11 -7.72 30.49
N ARG A 830 3.42 -9.01 30.66
CA ARG A 830 4.79 -9.55 30.56
C ARG A 830 5.01 -10.31 29.25
N PRO A 831 6.23 -10.34 28.70
CA PRO A 831 6.53 -11.17 27.53
C PRO A 831 6.57 -12.65 27.93
N GLU A 832 5.88 -13.51 27.19
CA GLU A 832 5.79 -14.94 27.47
C GLU A 832 5.55 -15.75 26.20
N THR A 833 6.06 -16.98 26.13
CA THR A 833 5.76 -17.91 25.03
C THR A 833 4.66 -18.86 25.47
N ILE A 834 3.56 -18.94 24.72
CA ILE A 834 2.42 -19.80 25.05
C ILE A 834 1.99 -20.64 23.86
N LEU A 835 1.31 -21.75 24.15
CA LEU A 835 0.64 -22.59 23.16
C LEU A 835 -0.85 -22.24 23.13
N ILE A 836 -1.35 -21.87 21.96
CA ILE A 836 -2.77 -21.63 21.70
C ILE A 836 -3.30 -22.78 20.85
N SER A 837 -4.25 -23.56 21.41
CA SER A 837 -4.85 -24.74 20.79
C SER A 837 -6.28 -24.50 20.37
#